data_AF-A0AAV1XZE7-F1
#
_entry.id   AF-A0AAV1XZE7-F1
#
_cell.length_a   1.000
_cell.length_b   1.000
_cell.length_c   1.000
_cell.angle_alpha   90.00
_cell.angle_beta   90.00
_cell.angle_gamma   90.00
#
_symmetry.space_group_name_H-M   'P 1'
#
loop_
_entity.id
_entity.type
_entity.pdbx_description
1 polymer ?
#
loop_
_entity_poly.entity_id
_entity_poly.type
_entity_poly.pdbx_seq_one_letter_code
_entity_poly.pdbx_strand_id
1 'polypeptide(L)'
;MFVSECHIHDLPKSLECPKLEILELGSQNNFTKLPDHFLAEIKELKCLYLSGLDCIPSLASSLCLLPNLSALHLCDCMLEDIAILAELKNLNILDFSDSEIRELPPAIGNLTRLKLLGLNNVSGQREILAKIISSLKPLEELYMENTFIQWEDEERKGNNACLGELGHLHQLTILEVMIQDASVLPKDLFIFGQLEKYRIFICDDCEWSSGNGTISKTLKLNQGKTKNIHLDKGIKLLLSNVEELCLTNLHGVNSVLYQLNKEGFPQLQHLDVKSSDNIQYIIDSKEWHHFREAFPKLESLVLHNLPNMRKICNGPLPVQSFAELKVIKVKNCDQLGNVFSCSLVKDLSSLLEVEIYQSKIMSKIVVDEDAKNDKIEFPGLHSITLDYLPNLASFYSKPMAADMELRSVTEYEDDLTIPRPLFDEKISFPNLDHLKISSINLKKIWNDKLSQFSYLRNLKTLIIYGCFNLRFLFPSSVARGLVNVQHLSISQCGMVEEIFSTEEKTLNLHSATISLSNDKVAFLNLETLIVSNMDSLKTIWNNQMASDSFPKLAKLKISFCNKLLIIFSSYVPKQLETMIVTSCDSLEVVFDMERLNSYSISQHGLKTQLKNLTLEDLPKLKHIWSKDPCRILGFQNLCTIEVSDCKGLNHVFPLSVGMELKNLQVINISRSGIEHIVANDEMLELAPKFVLPKLKSLKFRILPKLRNFGHEIQTLECPNLKELDVMDCYKLKIFATESLICQDILVDDQPLFSFEKVIQSVEELSLTSKDITYICNDQQSDVDFYQVKALRLQRLPKNVEFPTKLLQMFIHLEELKLTVRGMPTLKKLIVFNCKMIKEIVVSEDDDASEIAFMKLEVLLLHCLPSLTSFCNGNLSFKFPLLKTLFVVECPMMKTFSQGIIRAPLLRKVGFTLEGDELPWKGDLNTTIETAFTEQQYEEV
;
A
#
# COMPACT_ATOMS: atom_id res chain seq x y z
N MET A 1 -4.83 34.28 6.77
CA MET A 1 -3.55 33.81 7.36
C MET A 1 -3.82 32.42 7.85
N PHE A 2 -3.03 31.45 7.40
CA PHE A 2 -3.21 30.03 7.71
C PHE A 2 -1.96 29.56 8.43
N VAL A 3 -2.09 29.22 9.71
CA VAL A 3 -1.04 28.64 10.54
C VAL A 3 -1.62 27.39 11.17
N SER A 4 -1.77 26.34 10.37
CA SER A 4 -2.24 25.02 10.79
C SER A 4 -1.06 24.04 10.94
N GLU A 5 -1.25 23.03 11.79
CA GLU A 5 -0.29 21.92 12.00
C GLU A 5 1.10 22.32 12.53
N CYS A 6 1.23 23.49 13.14
CA CYS A 6 2.49 23.96 13.70
C CYS A 6 2.62 23.56 15.18
N HIS A 7 3.84 23.28 15.65
CA HIS A 7 4.12 23.15 17.08
C HIS A 7 4.24 24.54 17.70
N ILE A 8 3.10 25.18 17.94
CA ILE A 8 3.03 26.52 18.54
C ILE A 8 3.15 26.36 20.05
N HIS A 9 4.28 26.80 20.63
CA HIS A 9 4.45 26.79 22.08
C HIS A 9 3.85 28.04 22.75
N ASP A 10 3.98 29.20 22.10
CA ASP A 10 3.47 30.49 22.61
C ASP A 10 2.95 31.35 21.45
N LEU A 11 1.80 32.00 21.66
CA LEU A 11 1.26 33.03 20.78
C LEU A 11 1.71 34.43 21.24
N PRO A 12 1.98 35.38 20.31
CA PRO A 12 2.30 36.75 20.68
C PRO A 12 1.12 37.40 21.42
N LYS A 13 1.37 38.47 22.19
CA LYS A 13 0.30 39.14 22.96
C LYS A 13 -0.76 39.82 22.09
N SER A 14 -0.38 40.22 20.87
CA SER A 14 -1.23 40.92 19.91
C SER A 14 -0.78 40.56 18.49
N LEU A 15 -1.74 40.46 17.57
CA LEU A 15 -1.49 40.23 16.15
C LEU A 15 -1.95 41.45 15.34
N GLU A 16 -1.00 42.26 14.90
CA GLU A 16 -1.26 43.53 14.19
C GLU A 16 -1.47 43.30 12.69
N CYS A 17 -2.63 42.73 12.33
CA CYS A 17 -3.00 42.45 10.93
C CYS A 17 -4.36 43.08 10.57
N PRO A 18 -4.47 44.41 10.44
CA PRO A 18 -5.76 45.13 10.41
C PRO A 18 -6.64 44.86 9.18
N LYS A 19 -6.07 44.32 8.09
CA LYS A 19 -6.81 43.97 6.85
C LYS A 19 -7.17 42.48 6.75
N LEU A 20 -6.87 41.69 7.78
CA LEU A 20 -7.03 40.25 7.73
C LEU A 20 -8.51 39.86 7.86
N GLU A 21 -9.04 39.18 6.85
CA GLU A 21 -10.45 38.75 6.84
C GLU A 21 -10.65 37.30 7.29
N ILE A 22 -9.64 36.44 7.13
CA ILE A 22 -9.68 35.01 7.50
C ILE A 22 -8.42 34.66 8.29
N LEU A 23 -8.62 34.05 9.45
CA LEU A 23 -7.56 33.57 10.33
C LEU A 23 -7.81 32.11 10.69
N GLU A 24 -6.86 31.25 10.36
CA GLU A 24 -6.82 29.85 10.77
C GLU A 24 -5.57 29.61 11.62
N LEU A 25 -5.77 29.13 12.84
CA LEU A 25 -4.73 28.81 13.81
C LEU A 25 -4.97 27.40 14.34
N GLY A 26 -3.99 26.51 14.18
CA GLY A 26 -4.04 25.13 14.66
C GLY A 26 -2.73 24.71 15.32
N SER A 27 -2.79 24.15 16.53
CA SER A 27 -1.64 23.55 17.23
C SER A 27 -1.68 22.03 17.16
N GLN A 28 -0.56 21.37 16.88
CA GLN A 28 -0.42 19.92 17.01
C GLN A 28 0.11 19.52 18.38
N ASN A 29 -0.57 18.57 19.05
CA ASN A 29 -0.12 17.81 20.22
C ASN A 29 0.13 18.60 21.54
N ASN A 30 -0.01 19.93 21.56
CA ASN A 30 0.02 20.74 22.79
C ASN A 30 -1.08 21.82 22.72
N PHE A 31 -2.08 21.72 23.60
CA PHE A 31 -3.10 22.76 23.70
C PHE A 31 -2.47 24.10 24.07
N THR A 32 -2.63 25.11 23.22
CA THR A 32 -2.03 26.46 23.45
C THR A 32 -3.09 27.40 24.01
N LYS A 33 -2.71 28.26 24.96
CA LYS A 33 -3.62 29.32 25.46
C LYS A 33 -3.68 30.48 24.48
N LEU A 34 -4.91 30.93 24.15
CA LEU A 34 -5.13 32.13 23.36
C LEU A 34 -5.01 33.39 24.25
N PRO A 35 -4.05 34.30 24.01
CA PRO A 35 -3.94 35.51 24.82
C PRO A 35 -5.15 36.44 24.65
N ASP A 36 -5.60 37.06 25.74
CA ASP A 36 -6.82 37.88 25.78
C ASP A 36 -6.86 39.00 24.73
N HIS A 37 -5.72 39.63 24.45
CA HIS A 37 -5.60 40.75 23.52
C HIS A 37 -5.16 40.35 22.11
N PHE A 38 -4.99 39.06 21.85
CA PHE A 38 -4.42 38.57 20.58
C PHE A 38 -5.20 39.03 19.34
N LEU A 39 -6.54 39.02 19.41
CA LEU A 39 -7.42 39.39 18.30
C LEU A 39 -7.82 40.88 18.30
N ALA A 40 -7.35 41.68 19.27
CA ALA A 40 -7.89 43.00 19.53
C ALA A 40 -7.77 43.98 18.34
N GLU A 41 -6.70 43.87 17.55
CA GLU A 41 -6.37 44.79 16.46
C GLU A 41 -6.87 44.32 15.07
N ILE A 42 -7.55 43.17 14.97
CA ILE A 42 -7.95 42.55 13.70
C ILE A 42 -9.42 42.87 13.37
N LYS A 43 -9.74 44.15 13.14
CA LYS A 43 -11.14 44.63 13.03
C LYS A 43 -11.90 44.13 11.80
N GLU A 44 -11.21 43.76 10.73
CA GLU A 44 -11.82 43.29 9.48
C GLU A 44 -12.04 41.76 9.43
N LEU A 45 -11.79 41.04 10.53
CA LEU A 45 -11.92 39.59 10.56
C LEU A 45 -13.37 39.14 10.37
N LYS A 46 -13.60 38.27 9.39
CA LYS A 46 -14.90 37.70 9.04
C LYS A 46 -15.02 36.22 9.40
N CYS A 47 -13.92 35.48 9.32
CA CYS A 47 -13.86 34.05 9.63
C CYS A 47 -12.65 33.74 10.53
N LEU A 48 -12.90 33.02 11.62
CA LEU A 48 -11.90 32.58 12.57
C LEU A 48 -12.01 31.07 12.77
N TYR A 49 -10.94 30.34 12.46
CA TYR A 49 -10.78 28.93 12.72
C TYR A 49 -9.69 28.73 13.75
N LEU A 50 -10.04 28.09 14.86
CA LEU A 50 -9.14 27.79 15.96
C LEU A 50 -9.17 26.29 16.22
N SER A 51 -8.00 25.68 16.32
CA SER A 51 -7.88 24.26 16.64
C SER A 51 -6.72 23.93 17.58
N GLY A 52 -6.92 22.97 18.48
CA GLY A 52 -5.92 22.57 19.46
C GLY A 52 -5.65 23.64 20.52
N LEU A 53 -6.69 24.34 21.01
CA LEU A 53 -6.55 25.39 22.03
C LEU A 53 -7.03 24.96 23.42
N ASP A 54 -6.32 25.42 24.45
CA ASP A 54 -6.76 25.35 25.86
C ASP A 54 -7.38 26.70 26.23
N CYS A 55 -8.71 26.76 26.26
CA CYS A 55 -9.48 27.96 26.61
C CYS A 55 -9.98 27.92 28.07
N ILE A 56 -9.28 27.23 28.97
CA ILE A 56 -9.61 27.18 30.39
C ILE A 56 -8.93 28.36 31.14
N PRO A 57 -9.69 29.20 31.89
CA PRO A 57 -11.09 29.00 32.28
C PRO A 57 -12.15 29.58 31.31
N SER A 58 -11.79 30.51 30.41
CA SER A 58 -12.74 31.14 29.47
C SER A 58 -12.09 31.51 28.13
N LEU A 59 -12.92 31.65 27.09
CA LEU A 59 -12.51 32.19 25.78
C LEU A 59 -11.98 33.64 25.88
N ALA A 60 -11.07 34.01 24.98
CA ALA A 60 -10.43 35.32 24.96
C ALA A 60 -11.43 36.48 24.79
N SER A 61 -11.35 37.47 25.67
CA SER A 61 -12.28 38.61 25.71
C SER A 61 -12.26 39.48 24.44
N SER A 62 -11.13 39.48 23.72
CA SER A 62 -11.00 40.21 22.44
C SER A 62 -11.94 39.71 21.32
N LEU A 63 -12.54 38.51 21.43
CA LEU A 63 -13.55 38.04 20.47
C LEU A 63 -14.72 39.02 20.35
N CYS A 64 -15.17 39.61 21.46
CA CYS A 64 -16.25 40.61 21.47
C CYS A 64 -15.88 41.94 20.76
N LEU A 65 -14.59 42.15 20.46
CA LEU A 65 -14.09 43.37 19.82
C LEU A 65 -14.03 43.26 18.30
N LEU A 66 -14.52 42.15 17.72
CA LEU A 66 -14.52 41.84 16.30
C LEU A 66 -15.91 42.15 15.68
N PRO A 67 -16.11 43.33 15.07
CA PRO A 67 -17.43 43.75 14.60
C PRO A 67 -17.96 42.96 13.40
N ASN A 68 -17.05 42.44 12.57
CA ASN A 68 -17.35 41.81 11.28
C ASN A 68 -17.32 40.28 11.32
N LEU A 69 -17.08 39.68 12.49
CA LEU A 69 -16.96 38.23 12.62
C LEU A 69 -18.30 37.55 12.32
N SER A 70 -18.28 36.66 11.33
CA SER A 70 -19.46 35.99 10.77
C SER A 70 -19.38 34.47 10.85
N ALA A 71 -18.17 33.90 10.95
CA ALA A 71 -17.95 32.48 11.13
C ALA A 71 -16.88 32.23 12.20
N LEU A 72 -17.18 31.35 13.15
CA LEU A 72 -16.30 30.95 14.23
C LEU A 72 -16.28 29.42 14.32
N HIS A 73 -15.12 28.83 14.07
CA HIS A 73 -14.87 27.40 14.24
C HIS A 73 -13.89 27.21 15.39
N LEU A 74 -14.30 26.41 16.37
CA LEU A 74 -13.54 26.02 17.54
C LEU A 74 -13.46 24.48 17.49
N CYS A 75 -12.49 23.94 16.77
CA CYS A 75 -12.37 22.51 16.53
C CYS A 75 -11.29 21.89 17.42
N ASP A 76 -11.48 20.72 18.03
CA ASP A 76 -10.45 20.12 18.90
C ASP A 76 -9.96 21.10 20.01
N CYS A 77 -10.90 21.79 20.67
CA CYS A 77 -10.62 22.78 21.72
C CYS A 77 -11.16 22.33 23.09
N MET A 78 -10.47 22.70 24.16
CA MET A 78 -10.94 22.53 25.55
C MET A 78 -11.69 23.79 26.00
N LEU A 79 -13.02 23.71 26.15
CA LEU A 79 -13.90 24.86 26.41
C LEU A 79 -14.67 24.69 27.74
N GLU A 80 -14.46 25.60 28.71
CA GLU A 80 -15.23 25.62 29.97
C GLU A 80 -16.34 26.68 29.94
N ASP A 81 -16.02 27.97 30.09
CA ASP A 81 -17.01 29.07 29.97
C ASP A 81 -17.01 29.68 28.55
N ILE A 82 -18.12 29.46 27.83
CA ILE A 82 -18.35 29.98 26.47
C ILE A 82 -19.47 31.02 26.41
N ALA A 83 -19.95 31.55 27.54
CA ALA A 83 -21.05 32.52 27.58
C ALA A 83 -20.76 33.79 26.77
N ILE A 84 -19.48 34.16 26.63
CA ILE A 84 -19.03 35.32 25.85
C ILE A 84 -19.46 35.26 24.37
N LEU A 85 -19.65 34.06 23.82
CA LEU A 85 -20.07 33.89 22.43
C LEU A 85 -21.45 34.49 22.17
N ALA A 86 -22.31 34.60 23.19
CA ALA A 86 -23.64 35.20 23.07
C ALA A 86 -23.61 36.70 22.69
N GLU A 87 -22.49 37.38 22.88
CA GLU A 87 -22.32 38.79 22.48
C GLU A 87 -22.02 38.95 20.98
N LEU A 88 -21.67 37.87 20.27
CA LEU A 88 -21.31 37.87 18.85
C LEU A 88 -22.54 37.86 17.93
N LYS A 89 -23.36 38.92 18.00
CA LYS A 89 -24.69 38.99 17.34
C LYS A 89 -24.67 38.94 15.80
N ASN A 90 -23.51 39.07 15.17
CA ASN A 90 -23.33 38.99 13.70
C ASN A 90 -22.95 37.59 13.20
N LEU A 91 -22.79 36.62 14.10
CA LEU A 91 -22.34 35.28 13.77
C LEU A 91 -23.41 34.50 12.99
N ASN A 92 -23.02 33.96 11.83
CA ASN A 92 -23.84 33.07 10.99
C ASN A 92 -23.44 31.60 11.17
N ILE A 93 -22.17 31.33 11.43
CA ILE A 93 -21.61 29.98 11.57
C ILE A 93 -20.90 29.88 12.92
N LEU A 94 -21.30 28.89 13.71
CA LEU A 94 -20.65 28.53 14.96
C LEU A 94 -20.44 27.02 14.98
N ASP A 95 -19.20 26.59 15.10
CA ASP A 95 -18.84 25.18 15.03
C ASP A 95 -17.90 24.80 16.18
N PHE A 96 -18.26 23.72 16.87
CA PHE A 96 -17.52 23.16 17.99
C PHE A 96 -17.04 21.73 17.74
N SER A 97 -16.95 21.32 16.47
CA SER A 97 -16.65 19.92 16.13
C SER A 97 -15.38 19.41 16.80
N ASP A 98 -15.42 18.20 17.35
CA ASP A 98 -14.31 17.54 18.06
C ASP A 98 -13.81 18.26 19.34
N SER A 99 -14.51 19.29 19.83
CA SER A 99 -14.14 19.99 21.07
C SER A 99 -14.68 19.30 22.33
N GLU A 100 -14.19 19.72 23.49
CA GLU A 100 -14.80 19.40 24.79
C GLU A 100 -15.56 20.62 25.31
N ILE A 101 -16.86 20.48 25.61
CA ILE A 101 -17.66 21.56 26.23
C ILE A 101 -18.44 20.99 27.40
N ARG A 102 -18.41 21.70 28.52
CA ARG A 102 -19.17 21.34 29.72
C ARG A 102 -20.68 21.51 29.57
N GLU A 103 -21.13 22.68 29.12
CA GLU A 103 -22.54 22.98 28.90
C GLU A 103 -22.71 24.01 27.77
N LEU A 104 -23.83 23.94 27.05
CA LEU A 104 -24.19 24.99 26.09
C LEU A 104 -25.03 26.05 26.82
N PRO A 105 -24.52 27.28 27.05
CA PRO A 105 -25.21 28.23 27.91
C PRO A 105 -26.49 28.75 27.25
N PRO A 106 -27.58 29.00 28.00
CA PRO A 106 -28.83 29.52 27.46
C PRO A 106 -28.69 30.82 26.65
N ALA A 107 -27.65 31.61 26.95
CA ALA A 107 -27.34 32.85 26.25
C ALA A 107 -27.03 32.65 24.75
N ILE A 108 -26.59 31.45 24.32
CA ILE A 108 -26.40 31.11 22.90
C ILE A 108 -27.70 31.29 22.10
N GLY A 109 -28.87 31.09 22.73
CA GLY A 109 -30.16 31.36 22.12
C GLY A 109 -30.39 32.81 21.66
N ASN A 110 -29.55 33.75 22.09
CA ASN A 110 -29.58 35.15 21.65
C ASN A 110 -28.90 35.38 20.29
N LEU A 111 -28.26 34.36 19.70
CA LEU A 111 -27.61 34.46 18.39
C LEU A 111 -28.63 34.41 17.25
N THR A 112 -29.39 35.50 17.07
CA THR A 112 -30.53 35.58 16.14
C THR A 112 -30.16 35.64 14.65
N ARG A 113 -28.90 35.42 14.28
CA ARG A 113 -28.43 35.34 12.88
C ARG A 113 -27.76 34.01 12.56
N LEU A 114 -27.66 33.12 13.54
CA LEU A 114 -26.96 31.86 13.38
C LEU A 114 -27.72 30.94 12.42
N LYS A 115 -27.07 30.58 11.32
CA LYS A 115 -27.57 29.70 10.27
C LYS A 115 -27.01 28.29 10.40
N LEU A 116 -25.78 28.13 10.87
CA LEU A 116 -25.11 26.84 11.04
C LEU A 116 -24.63 26.70 12.47
N LEU A 117 -25.03 25.61 13.13
CA LEU A 117 -24.51 25.19 14.42
C LEU A 117 -23.88 23.80 14.32
N GLY A 118 -22.57 23.74 14.49
CA GLY A 118 -21.77 22.52 14.49
C GLY A 118 -21.49 22.03 15.90
N LEU A 119 -21.90 20.80 16.20
CA LEU A 119 -21.72 20.11 17.47
C LEU A 119 -21.39 18.64 17.20
N ASN A 120 -20.50 18.35 16.25
CA ASN A 120 -20.08 16.98 15.96
C ASN A 120 -18.98 16.51 16.93
N ASN A 121 -19.00 15.23 17.35
CA ASN A 121 -17.99 14.60 18.21
C ASN A 121 -17.69 15.36 19.51
N VAL A 122 -18.64 16.13 20.05
CA VAL A 122 -18.33 17.02 21.18
C VAL A 122 -18.46 16.25 22.50
N SER A 123 -17.35 16.07 23.22
CA SER A 123 -17.28 15.27 24.44
C SER A 123 -17.61 16.09 25.71
N GLY A 124 -17.85 15.42 26.85
CA GLY A 124 -18.32 16.01 28.11
C GLY A 124 -19.68 15.50 28.59
N GLN A 125 -20.12 15.89 29.80
CA GLN A 125 -21.45 15.53 30.34
C GLN A 125 -22.52 16.48 29.77
N ARG A 126 -23.45 16.01 28.92
CA ARG A 126 -24.39 16.90 28.19
C ARG A 126 -25.86 16.63 28.44
N GLU A 127 -26.43 17.51 29.27
CA GLU A 127 -27.84 17.87 29.27
C GLU A 127 -27.97 19.17 28.46
N ILE A 128 -28.55 19.14 27.25
CA ILE A 128 -28.93 20.38 26.58
C ILE A 128 -30.21 20.85 27.24
N LEU A 129 -30.23 22.05 27.83
CA LEU A 129 -31.45 22.57 28.43
C LEU A 129 -32.52 22.82 27.36
N ALA A 130 -33.76 22.53 27.73
CA ALA A 130 -34.92 22.77 26.90
C ALA A 130 -34.96 24.21 26.38
N LYS A 131 -35.45 24.37 25.16
CA LYS A 131 -35.70 25.62 24.44
C LYS A 131 -34.47 26.34 23.88
N ILE A 132 -33.24 25.93 24.18
CA ILE A 132 -32.04 26.57 23.62
C ILE A 132 -32.04 26.41 22.09
N ILE A 133 -32.14 25.18 21.59
CA ILE A 133 -32.14 24.92 20.14
C ILE A 133 -33.36 25.58 19.47
N SER A 134 -34.56 25.45 20.05
CA SER A 134 -35.78 26.07 19.49
C SER A 134 -35.74 27.60 19.37
N SER A 135 -34.88 28.27 20.14
CA SER A 135 -34.74 29.72 20.11
C SER A 135 -33.97 30.23 18.88
N LEU A 136 -33.15 29.37 18.26
CA LEU A 136 -32.35 29.66 17.07
C LEU A 136 -33.19 29.57 15.78
N LYS A 137 -34.25 30.37 15.70
CA LYS A 137 -35.21 30.35 14.58
C LYS A 137 -34.62 30.43 13.15
N PRO A 138 -33.51 31.15 12.88
CA PRO A 138 -32.95 31.24 11.52
C PRO A 138 -31.99 30.09 11.16
N LEU A 139 -31.90 29.06 12.00
CA LEU A 139 -30.98 27.94 11.77
C LEU A 139 -31.39 27.16 10.51
N GLU A 140 -30.44 27.01 9.59
CA GLU A 140 -30.55 26.29 8.31
C GLU A 140 -29.87 24.92 8.39
N GLU A 141 -28.77 24.83 9.15
CA GLU A 141 -27.94 23.63 9.28
C GLU A 141 -27.61 23.32 10.75
N LEU A 142 -27.85 22.07 11.16
CA LEU A 142 -27.55 21.60 12.50
C LEU A 142 -26.80 20.26 12.42
N TYR A 143 -25.58 20.24 12.94
CA TYR A 143 -24.71 19.07 12.97
C TYR A 143 -24.51 18.61 14.41
N MET A 144 -24.93 17.39 14.74
CA MET A 144 -24.81 16.77 16.07
C MET A 144 -24.41 15.29 15.95
N GLU A 145 -23.51 14.98 15.02
CA GLU A 145 -22.92 13.65 14.85
C GLU A 145 -22.14 13.25 16.10
N ASN A 146 -22.31 12.01 16.55
CA ASN A 146 -21.56 11.42 17.67
C ASN A 146 -21.59 12.21 19.00
N THR A 147 -22.60 13.06 19.18
CA THR A 147 -22.83 13.78 20.44
C THR A 147 -23.92 13.07 21.22
N PHE A 148 -23.57 12.53 22.39
CA PHE A 148 -24.47 11.76 23.25
C PHE A 148 -25.45 12.68 24.00
N ILE A 149 -26.43 13.24 23.28
CA ILE A 149 -27.49 14.06 23.87
C ILE A 149 -28.57 13.13 24.45
N GLN A 150 -28.86 13.27 25.74
CA GLN A 150 -29.98 12.60 26.38
C GLN A 150 -31.28 13.37 26.09
N TRP A 151 -31.94 13.02 24.98
CA TRP A 151 -33.23 13.60 24.59
C TRP A 151 -34.34 13.19 25.57
N GLU A 152 -35.14 14.17 26.00
CA GLU A 152 -36.33 13.91 26.82
C GLU A 152 -37.57 13.59 25.99
N ASP A 153 -38.47 12.78 26.57
CA ASP A 153 -39.81 12.49 26.06
C ASP A 153 -40.72 13.71 26.24
N GLU A 154 -41.46 14.10 25.21
CA GLU A 154 -42.37 15.27 25.20
C GLU A 154 -43.41 15.25 26.34
N GLU A 155 -43.80 14.06 26.82
CA GLU A 155 -44.79 13.92 27.88
C GLU A 155 -44.20 14.03 29.30
N ARG A 156 -42.87 13.99 29.44
CA ARG A 156 -42.20 14.10 30.73
C ARG A 156 -41.81 15.55 31.00
N LYS A 157 -42.05 16.01 32.24
CA LYS A 157 -41.59 17.33 32.71
C LYS A 157 -40.17 17.21 33.24
N GLY A 158 -39.17 17.32 32.37
CA GLY A 158 -37.79 17.57 32.78
C GLY A 158 -37.26 18.88 32.21
N ASN A 159 -35.95 19.07 32.33
CA ASN A 159 -35.26 20.30 31.96
C ASN A 159 -34.44 20.14 30.67
N ASN A 160 -34.33 18.93 30.11
CA ASN A 160 -33.53 18.70 28.91
C ASN A 160 -34.35 18.92 27.64
N ALA A 161 -33.65 19.13 26.53
CA ALA A 161 -34.25 19.33 25.22
C ALA A 161 -34.96 18.06 24.74
N CYS A 162 -36.10 18.25 24.07
CA CYS A 162 -36.80 17.19 23.35
C CYS A 162 -36.63 17.37 21.83
N LEU A 163 -36.65 16.28 21.06
CA LEU A 163 -36.51 16.34 19.60
C LEU A 163 -37.66 17.13 18.94
N GLY A 164 -38.83 17.18 19.56
CA GLY A 164 -39.98 17.98 19.11
C GLY A 164 -39.67 19.48 19.01
N GLU A 165 -38.69 19.97 19.77
CA GLU A 165 -38.25 21.38 19.70
C GLU A 165 -37.77 21.79 18.30
N LEU A 166 -37.19 20.86 17.53
CA LEU A 166 -36.74 21.08 16.16
C LEU A 166 -37.89 21.50 15.23
N GLY A 167 -39.14 21.18 15.58
CA GLY A 167 -40.33 21.62 14.84
C GLY A 167 -40.52 23.14 14.78
N HIS A 168 -39.86 23.91 15.67
CA HIS A 168 -39.87 25.37 15.65
C HIS A 168 -38.86 25.98 14.66
N LEU A 169 -37.95 25.16 14.12
CA LEU A 169 -36.90 25.58 13.19
C LEU A 169 -37.37 25.44 11.74
N HIS A 170 -38.21 26.36 11.30
CA HIS A 170 -38.84 26.29 9.97
C HIS A 170 -37.88 26.47 8.79
N GLN A 171 -36.65 26.96 9.02
CA GLN A 171 -35.62 27.14 7.98
C GLN A 171 -34.62 25.97 7.92
N LEU A 172 -34.73 24.99 8.81
CA LEU A 172 -33.80 23.87 8.89
C LEU A 172 -33.95 22.96 7.66
N THR A 173 -32.89 22.89 6.85
CA THR A 173 -32.81 22.07 5.62
C THR A 173 -31.82 20.92 5.75
N ILE A 174 -30.79 21.05 6.60
CA ILE A 174 -29.77 20.03 6.87
C ILE A 174 -29.76 19.66 8.35
N LEU A 175 -29.86 18.36 8.64
CA LEU A 175 -29.80 17.84 10.01
C LEU A 175 -28.93 16.58 10.09
N GLU A 176 -27.91 16.62 10.93
CA GLU A 176 -27.19 15.42 11.36
C GLU A 176 -27.40 15.21 12.85
N VAL A 177 -27.91 14.03 13.25
CA VAL A 177 -28.23 13.77 14.65
C VAL A 177 -28.12 12.28 14.98
N MET A 178 -27.62 12.02 16.19
CA MET A 178 -27.68 10.70 16.83
C MET A 178 -28.80 10.67 17.87
N ILE A 179 -29.56 9.58 17.86
CA ILE A 179 -30.71 9.32 18.72
C ILE A 179 -30.48 7.97 19.41
N GLN A 180 -30.46 7.95 20.74
CA GLN A 180 -30.18 6.73 21.50
C GLN A 180 -31.36 5.74 21.47
N ASP A 181 -32.57 6.25 21.71
CA ASP A 181 -33.79 5.47 21.73
C ASP A 181 -34.81 6.08 20.76
N ALA A 182 -35.33 5.25 19.85
CA ALA A 182 -36.37 5.66 18.91
C ALA A 182 -37.64 6.16 19.61
N SER A 183 -37.88 5.80 20.88
CA SER A 183 -39.04 6.24 21.65
C SER A 183 -39.11 7.75 21.89
N VAL A 184 -37.97 8.46 21.78
CA VAL A 184 -37.90 9.92 21.96
C VAL A 184 -38.23 10.70 20.68
N LEU A 185 -38.51 10.02 19.57
CA LEU A 185 -38.96 10.66 18.34
C LEU A 185 -40.31 11.36 18.60
N PRO A 186 -40.48 12.62 18.15
CA PRO A 186 -41.72 13.35 18.41
C PRO A 186 -42.90 12.71 17.65
N LYS A 187 -44.14 12.90 18.13
CA LYS A 187 -45.32 12.32 17.46
C LYS A 187 -45.65 13.02 16.15
N ASP A 188 -45.39 14.32 16.08
CA ASP A 188 -45.63 15.19 14.92
C ASP A 188 -44.34 15.41 14.13
N LEU A 189 -44.11 14.57 13.13
CA LEU A 189 -42.82 14.42 12.44
C LEU A 189 -42.69 15.23 11.15
N PHE A 190 -43.45 16.32 11.06
CA PHE A 190 -43.43 17.22 9.90
C PHE A 190 -42.03 17.78 9.62
N ILE A 191 -41.23 17.98 10.67
CA ILE A 191 -39.86 18.50 10.57
C ILE A 191 -38.96 17.64 9.68
N PHE A 192 -39.10 16.32 9.71
CA PHE A 192 -38.28 15.44 8.89
C PHE A 192 -38.71 15.39 7.42
N GLY A 193 -39.95 15.80 7.12
CA GLY A 193 -40.46 15.87 5.75
C GLY A 193 -39.97 17.09 4.96
N GLN A 194 -39.53 18.15 5.64
CA GLN A 194 -39.03 19.39 5.02
C GLN A 194 -37.50 19.41 4.80
N LEU A 195 -36.77 18.46 5.39
CA LEU A 195 -35.32 18.39 5.26
C LEU A 195 -34.90 18.05 3.82
N GLU A 196 -33.99 18.86 3.27
CA GLU A 196 -33.37 18.60 1.98
C GLU A 196 -32.32 17.49 2.09
N LYS A 197 -31.57 17.47 3.20
CA LYS A 197 -30.53 16.49 3.50
C LYS A 197 -30.57 16.13 4.98
N TYR A 198 -30.32 14.87 5.32
CA TYR A 198 -30.22 14.47 6.72
C TYR A 198 -29.36 13.24 6.91
N ARG A 199 -28.65 13.16 8.04
CA ARG A 199 -28.07 11.91 8.54
C ARG A 199 -28.59 11.62 9.93
N ILE A 200 -29.48 10.66 10.02
CA ILE A 200 -30.10 10.27 11.28
C ILE A 200 -29.60 8.89 11.67
N PHE A 201 -29.04 8.80 12.87
CA PHE A 201 -28.54 7.55 13.43
C PHE A 201 -29.36 7.21 14.67
N ILE A 202 -30.03 6.07 14.67
CA ILE A 202 -30.79 5.58 15.82
C ILE A 202 -30.05 4.37 16.38
N CYS A 203 -29.38 4.51 17.52
CA CYS A 203 -28.52 3.46 18.09
C CYS A 203 -28.29 3.56 19.61
N ASP A 204 -28.31 2.40 20.28
CA ASP A 204 -28.12 2.24 21.74
C ASP A 204 -26.64 2.06 22.17
N ASP A 205 -25.74 1.66 21.26
CA ASP A 205 -24.30 1.46 21.51
C ASP A 205 -23.56 1.34 20.16
N CYS A 206 -23.20 2.47 19.53
CA CYS A 206 -22.50 2.48 18.24
C CYS A 206 -21.17 3.23 18.31
N GLU A 207 -20.10 2.56 17.87
CA GLU A 207 -18.91 3.26 17.37
C GLU A 207 -19.17 3.71 15.93
N TRP A 208 -18.90 5.00 15.68
CA TRP A 208 -19.12 5.62 14.39
C TRP A 208 -18.12 5.12 13.35
N SER A 209 -18.60 4.67 12.18
CA SER A 209 -17.73 4.53 11.01
C SER A 209 -17.98 5.72 10.08
N SER A 210 -17.04 6.66 10.06
CA SER A 210 -17.10 7.90 9.27
C SER A 210 -17.25 7.59 7.78
N GLY A 211 -18.33 8.08 7.18
CA GLY A 211 -18.46 8.12 5.72
C GLY A 211 -18.13 9.53 5.23
N ASN A 212 -16.98 9.70 4.59
CA ASN A 212 -16.54 10.96 3.94
C ASN A 212 -17.33 11.27 2.63
N GLY A 213 -18.65 11.10 2.65
CA GLY A 213 -19.52 11.41 1.52
C GLY A 213 -20.19 12.77 1.65
N THR A 214 -20.72 13.28 0.53
CA THR A 214 -21.72 14.36 0.53
C THR A 214 -22.91 13.96 1.40
N ILE A 215 -23.48 14.89 2.16
CA ILE A 215 -24.68 14.62 2.97
C ILE A 215 -25.85 14.35 2.02
N SER A 216 -26.31 13.10 1.98
CA SER A 216 -27.53 12.61 1.32
C SER A 216 -28.63 12.40 2.37
N LYS A 217 -29.82 11.92 1.99
CA LYS A 217 -30.85 11.49 2.96
C LYS A 217 -30.51 10.10 3.51
N THR A 218 -29.73 10.05 4.58
CA THR A 218 -29.24 8.81 5.22
C THR A 218 -29.99 8.49 6.51
N LEU A 219 -30.40 7.23 6.66
CA LEU A 219 -30.91 6.68 7.92
C LEU A 219 -30.09 5.44 8.30
N LYS A 220 -29.51 5.43 9.51
CA LYS A 220 -28.89 4.24 10.10
C LYS A 220 -29.67 3.80 11.32
N LEU A 221 -30.09 2.54 11.33
CA LEU A 221 -30.83 1.92 12.43
C LEU A 221 -29.98 0.79 13.01
N ASN A 222 -29.63 0.88 14.30
CA ASN A 222 -28.97 -0.20 15.03
C ASN A 222 -29.74 -0.51 16.32
N GLN A 223 -30.29 -1.73 16.43
CA GLN A 223 -31.15 -2.09 17.57
C GLN A 223 -30.41 -2.58 18.81
N GLY A 224 -29.10 -2.87 18.75
CA GLY A 224 -28.29 -3.19 19.93
C GLY A 224 -28.97 -4.13 20.94
N LYS A 225 -29.05 -3.72 22.23
CA LYS A 225 -29.72 -4.46 23.32
C LYS A 225 -31.18 -4.04 23.55
N THR A 226 -31.71 -3.12 22.73
CA THR A 226 -33.04 -2.52 22.93
C THR A 226 -34.19 -3.48 22.62
N LYS A 227 -35.35 -3.20 23.19
CA LYS A 227 -36.63 -3.85 22.81
C LYS A 227 -36.95 -3.47 21.37
N ASN A 228 -37.46 -4.42 20.57
CA ASN A 228 -37.88 -4.26 19.17
C ASN A 228 -38.24 -2.80 18.81
N ILE A 229 -37.60 -2.21 17.79
CA ILE A 229 -38.07 -0.92 17.25
C ILE A 229 -39.52 -1.13 16.84
N HIS A 230 -40.45 -0.61 17.64
CA HIS A 230 -41.81 -0.41 17.19
C HIS A 230 -41.73 0.65 16.10
N LEU A 231 -41.85 0.22 14.85
CA LEU A 231 -41.94 1.11 13.69
C LEU A 231 -43.23 1.92 13.81
N ASP A 232 -43.17 3.02 14.53
CA ASP A 232 -44.22 3.99 14.62
C ASP A 232 -44.42 4.70 13.27
N LYS A 233 -45.36 5.65 13.23
CA LYS A 233 -45.65 6.41 12.00
C LYS A 233 -44.42 7.20 11.52
N GLY A 234 -43.46 7.44 12.40
CA GLY A 234 -42.37 8.35 12.20
C GLY A 234 -41.17 7.83 11.46
N ILE A 235 -40.67 6.71 11.94
CA ILE A 235 -39.61 5.98 11.25
C ILE A 235 -40.07 5.63 9.84
N LYS A 236 -41.36 5.34 9.64
CA LYS A 236 -41.94 5.09 8.31
C LYS A 236 -41.84 6.29 7.37
N LEU A 237 -42.04 7.52 7.84
CA LEU A 237 -41.88 8.72 7.01
C LEU A 237 -40.42 8.89 6.56
N LEU A 238 -39.46 8.61 7.44
CA LEU A 238 -38.03 8.62 7.10
C LEU A 238 -37.69 7.52 6.07
N LEU A 239 -38.20 6.30 6.28
CA LEU A 239 -38.00 5.17 5.37
C LEU A 239 -38.59 5.39 3.97
N SER A 240 -39.60 6.24 3.81
CA SER A 240 -40.19 6.53 2.48
C SER A 240 -39.38 7.54 1.65
N ASN A 241 -38.54 8.37 2.28
CA ASN A 241 -37.76 9.43 1.61
C ASN A 241 -36.25 9.21 1.65
N VAL A 242 -35.79 8.15 2.30
CA VAL A 242 -34.36 7.82 2.46
C VAL A 242 -33.72 7.44 1.12
N GLU A 243 -32.49 7.91 0.90
CA GLU A 243 -31.61 7.57 -0.21
C GLU A 243 -30.59 6.50 0.19
N GLU A 244 -30.14 6.53 1.44
CA GLU A 244 -29.19 5.55 2.00
C GLU A 244 -29.70 4.96 3.32
N LEU A 245 -29.91 3.65 3.35
CA LEU A 245 -30.43 2.94 4.52
C LEU A 245 -29.42 1.90 5.01
N CYS A 246 -28.96 2.05 6.25
CA CYS A 246 -28.11 1.06 6.91
C CYS A 246 -28.86 0.43 8.09
N LEU A 247 -28.99 -0.89 8.07
CA LEU A 247 -29.71 -1.68 9.06
C LEU A 247 -28.71 -2.60 9.77
N THR A 248 -28.52 -2.43 11.08
CA THR A 248 -27.56 -3.21 11.86
C THR A 248 -28.23 -3.85 13.08
N ASN A 249 -27.90 -5.10 13.40
CA ASN A 249 -28.41 -5.82 14.58
C ASN A 249 -29.94 -5.80 14.73
N LEU A 250 -30.71 -5.86 13.63
CA LEU A 250 -32.18 -5.83 13.71
C LEU A 250 -32.73 -7.11 14.36
N HIS A 251 -33.61 -6.93 15.35
CA HIS A 251 -34.37 -7.99 16.00
C HIS A 251 -35.84 -7.97 15.55
N GLY A 252 -36.49 -9.13 15.56
CA GLY A 252 -37.90 -9.28 15.17
C GLY A 252 -38.24 -9.10 13.69
N VAL A 253 -37.27 -8.74 12.84
CA VAL A 253 -37.46 -8.53 11.39
C VAL A 253 -36.98 -9.75 10.60
N ASN A 254 -37.89 -10.44 9.91
CA ASN A 254 -37.62 -11.55 9.00
C ASN A 254 -37.52 -11.11 7.52
N SER A 255 -38.21 -10.03 7.13
CA SER A 255 -38.28 -9.52 5.76
C SER A 255 -38.19 -8.00 5.77
N VAL A 256 -37.15 -7.45 5.16
CA VAL A 256 -36.86 -6.00 5.16
C VAL A 256 -38.03 -5.23 4.56
N LEU A 257 -38.45 -5.55 3.34
CA LEU A 257 -39.52 -4.82 2.66
C LEU A 257 -40.85 -4.92 3.40
N TYR A 258 -41.31 -6.14 3.69
CA TYR A 258 -42.66 -6.38 4.21
C TYR A 258 -42.87 -5.78 5.61
N GLN A 259 -41.87 -5.86 6.49
CA GLN A 259 -42.04 -5.41 7.87
C GLN A 259 -41.60 -3.97 8.08
N LEU A 260 -40.57 -3.48 7.38
CA LEU A 260 -40.10 -2.11 7.57
C LEU A 260 -40.96 -1.10 6.80
N ASN A 261 -41.24 -1.35 5.52
CA ASN A 261 -42.02 -0.42 4.69
C ASN A 261 -42.84 -1.12 3.61
N LYS A 262 -44.10 -1.47 3.93
CA LYS A 262 -45.05 -2.14 3.02
C LYS A 262 -45.36 -1.36 1.74
N GLU A 263 -45.09 -0.05 1.72
CA GLU A 263 -45.31 0.83 0.57
C GLU A 263 -44.14 0.83 -0.43
N GLY A 264 -42.99 0.25 -0.05
CA GLY A 264 -41.75 0.25 -0.83
C GLY A 264 -40.81 1.41 -0.48
N PHE A 265 -39.64 1.41 -1.11
CA PHE A 265 -38.56 2.38 -0.91
C PHE A 265 -38.28 3.16 -2.20
N PRO A 266 -39.09 4.20 -2.51
CA PRO A 266 -39.09 4.83 -3.83
C PRO A 266 -37.85 5.68 -4.13
N GLN A 267 -37.15 6.20 -3.11
CA GLN A 267 -35.96 7.03 -3.27
C GLN A 267 -34.65 6.32 -2.93
N LEU A 268 -34.72 5.09 -2.42
CA LEU A 268 -33.56 4.39 -1.88
C LEU A 268 -32.59 3.99 -3.01
N GLN A 269 -31.34 4.44 -2.87
CA GLN A 269 -30.23 4.18 -3.79
C GLN A 269 -29.25 3.15 -3.19
N HIS A 270 -29.04 3.17 -1.88
CA HIS A 270 -28.10 2.27 -1.22
C HIS A 270 -28.72 1.59 0.00
N LEU A 271 -28.74 0.25 0.00
CA LEU A 271 -29.23 -0.56 1.11
C LEU A 271 -28.09 -1.41 1.66
N ASP A 272 -27.80 -1.26 2.94
CA ASP A 272 -26.78 -2.01 3.67
C ASP A 272 -27.41 -2.71 4.89
N VAL A 273 -27.32 -4.03 4.94
CA VAL A 273 -27.93 -4.86 6.00
C VAL A 273 -26.84 -5.70 6.67
N LYS A 274 -26.63 -5.45 7.96
CA LYS A 274 -25.50 -5.95 8.76
C LYS A 274 -25.95 -6.68 10.02
N SER A 275 -25.27 -7.78 10.36
CA SER A 275 -25.32 -8.43 11.69
C SER A 275 -26.73 -8.67 12.25
N SER A 276 -27.70 -8.95 11.38
CA SER A 276 -29.13 -9.06 11.75
C SER A 276 -29.59 -10.50 11.66
N ASP A 277 -29.71 -11.16 12.81
CA ASP A 277 -29.87 -12.61 12.87
C ASP A 277 -31.23 -13.11 12.36
N ASN A 278 -32.30 -12.32 12.50
CA ASN A 278 -33.64 -12.80 12.13
C ASN A 278 -33.97 -12.66 10.64
N ILE A 279 -33.19 -11.87 9.89
CA ILE A 279 -33.50 -11.55 8.50
C ILE A 279 -33.30 -12.79 7.62
N GLN A 280 -34.38 -13.22 6.99
CA GLN A 280 -34.39 -14.33 6.05
C GLN A 280 -34.44 -13.85 4.60
N TYR A 281 -35.09 -12.71 4.36
CA TYR A 281 -35.38 -12.16 3.03
C TYR A 281 -35.21 -10.64 2.99
N ILE A 282 -34.81 -10.09 1.84
CA ILE A 282 -34.93 -8.64 1.57
C ILE A 282 -36.33 -8.33 1.07
N ILE A 283 -36.81 -9.14 0.12
CA ILE A 283 -38.16 -9.09 -0.42
C ILE A 283 -38.85 -10.42 -0.13
N ASP A 284 -39.98 -10.40 0.57
CA ASP A 284 -40.90 -11.53 0.61
C ASP A 284 -42.18 -11.18 -0.15
N SER A 285 -42.28 -11.64 -1.40
CA SER A 285 -43.43 -11.34 -2.26
C SER A 285 -44.61 -12.26 -2.03
N LYS A 286 -44.48 -13.31 -1.21
CA LYS A 286 -45.63 -14.14 -0.81
C LYS A 286 -46.53 -13.41 0.19
N GLU A 287 -45.92 -12.58 1.04
CA GLU A 287 -46.63 -11.76 2.03
C GLU A 287 -46.98 -10.35 1.50
N TRP A 288 -46.47 -9.97 0.33
CA TRP A 288 -46.70 -8.66 -0.28
C TRP A 288 -47.78 -8.70 -1.37
N HIS A 289 -48.92 -8.05 -1.12
CA HIS A 289 -50.09 -8.05 -2.01
C HIS A 289 -50.34 -6.69 -2.71
N HIS A 290 -49.36 -5.77 -2.69
CA HIS A 290 -49.49 -4.44 -3.29
C HIS A 290 -48.62 -4.30 -4.54
N PHE A 291 -49.20 -3.79 -5.63
CA PHE A 291 -48.59 -3.64 -6.96
C PHE A 291 -47.75 -2.35 -7.09
N ARG A 292 -46.77 -2.14 -6.21
CA ARG A 292 -45.79 -1.03 -6.36
C ARG A 292 -44.37 -1.57 -6.54
N GLU A 293 -43.50 -0.73 -7.08
CA GLU A 293 -42.06 -1.00 -7.23
C GLU A 293 -41.41 -1.04 -5.84
N ALA A 294 -40.66 -2.11 -5.49
CA ALA A 294 -40.07 -2.23 -4.15
C ALA A 294 -38.90 -1.25 -3.95
N PHE A 295 -37.99 -1.23 -4.92
CA PHE A 295 -36.71 -0.53 -4.85
C PHE A 295 -36.32 0.08 -6.21
N PRO A 296 -37.16 0.93 -6.83
CA PRO A 296 -36.99 1.34 -8.23
C PRO A 296 -35.70 2.09 -8.56
N LYS A 297 -35.07 2.72 -7.57
CA LYS A 297 -33.83 3.52 -7.72
C LYS A 297 -32.60 2.87 -7.06
N LEU A 298 -32.71 1.64 -6.58
CA LEU A 298 -31.64 1.02 -5.81
C LEU A 298 -30.46 0.69 -6.70
N GLU A 299 -29.31 1.31 -6.41
CA GLU A 299 -28.06 1.13 -7.14
C GLU A 299 -27.09 0.15 -6.46
N SER A 300 -27.17 0.02 -5.12
CA SER A 300 -26.27 -0.83 -4.34
C SER A 300 -27.02 -1.60 -3.25
N LEU A 301 -26.76 -2.92 -3.20
CA LEU A 301 -27.24 -3.81 -2.15
C LEU A 301 -26.07 -4.52 -1.47
N VAL A 302 -25.86 -4.23 -0.18
CA VAL A 302 -24.80 -4.82 0.64
C VAL A 302 -25.43 -5.64 1.76
N LEU A 303 -25.02 -6.90 1.85
CA LEU A 303 -25.51 -7.89 2.81
C LEU A 303 -24.32 -8.46 3.56
N HIS A 304 -24.25 -8.25 4.87
CA HIS A 304 -23.09 -8.65 5.67
C HIS A 304 -23.50 -9.30 6.99
N ASN A 305 -22.94 -10.49 7.27
CA ASN A 305 -23.13 -11.18 8.54
C ASN A 305 -24.62 -11.45 8.85
N LEU A 306 -25.32 -12.10 7.92
CA LEU A 306 -26.74 -12.44 8.05
C LEU A 306 -26.90 -13.97 8.15
N PRO A 307 -26.80 -14.55 9.36
CA PRO A 307 -26.66 -15.99 9.51
C PRO A 307 -27.91 -16.77 9.11
N ASN A 308 -29.12 -16.22 9.17
CA ASN A 308 -30.35 -16.92 8.78
C ASN A 308 -30.90 -16.52 7.40
N MET A 309 -30.15 -15.72 6.64
CA MET A 309 -30.61 -15.27 5.31
C MET A 309 -30.68 -16.43 4.33
N ARG A 310 -31.86 -16.67 3.75
CA ARG A 310 -32.12 -17.81 2.87
C ARG A 310 -32.10 -17.44 1.38
N LYS A 311 -32.72 -16.31 1.03
CA LYS A 311 -32.81 -15.77 -0.34
C LYS A 311 -32.86 -14.25 -0.29
N ILE A 312 -32.39 -13.56 -1.33
CA ILE A 312 -32.61 -12.11 -1.47
C ILE A 312 -34.11 -11.83 -1.70
N CYS A 313 -34.74 -12.58 -2.61
CA CYS A 313 -36.17 -12.49 -2.91
C CYS A 313 -36.86 -13.85 -2.74
N ASN A 314 -37.93 -13.91 -1.94
CA ASN A 314 -38.80 -15.07 -1.77
C ASN A 314 -40.09 -14.90 -2.59
N GLY A 315 -40.13 -15.55 -3.75
CA GLY A 315 -41.23 -15.44 -4.71
C GLY A 315 -40.84 -14.57 -5.93
N PRO A 316 -41.79 -14.27 -6.85
CA PRO A 316 -41.51 -13.46 -8.02
C PRO A 316 -41.07 -12.06 -7.63
N LEU A 317 -40.07 -11.52 -8.32
CA LEU A 317 -39.62 -10.15 -8.11
C LEU A 317 -40.72 -9.19 -8.63
N PRO A 318 -41.10 -8.19 -7.83
CA PRO A 318 -42.03 -7.15 -8.28
C PRO A 318 -41.39 -6.30 -9.37
N VAL A 319 -42.19 -5.91 -10.37
CA VAL A 319 -41.72 -5.25 -11.61
C VAL A 319 -40.83 -4.04 -11.27
N GLN A 320 -39.71 -3.90 -11.98
CA GLN A 320 -38.75 -2.80 -11.87
C GLN A 320 -38.05 -2.65 -10.49
N SER A 321 -38.18 -3.61 -9.57
CA SER A 321 -37.59 -3.48 -8.23
C SER A 321 -36.06 -3.42 -8.19
N PHE A 322 -35.34 -3.87 -9.22
CA PHE A 322 -33.86 -3.77 -9.26
C PHE A 322 -33.35 -3.27 -10.62
N ALA A 323 -34.16 -2.47 -11.32
CA ALA A 323 -33.85 -2.00 -12.68
C ALA A 323 -32.56 -1.17 -12.75
N GLU A 324 -32.25 -0.40 -11.71
CA GLU A 324 -31.08 0.46 -11.59
C GLU A 324 -29.93 -0.16 -10.76
N LEU A 325 -30.07 -1.43 -10.36
CA LEU A 325 -29.10 -2.08 -9.46
C LEU A 325 -27.77 -2.34 -10.17
N LYS A 326 -26.71 -1.69 -9.68
CA LYS A 326 -25.35 -1.74 -10.23
C LYS A 326 -24.43 -2.66 -9.43
N VAL A 327 -24.59 -2.71 -8.12
CA VAL A 327 -23.66 -3.40 -7.21
C VAL A 327 -24.40 -4.32 -6.25
N ILE A 328 -23.93 -5.57 -6.13
CA ILE A 328 -24.38 -6.51 -5.11
C ILE A 328 -23.15 -7.05 -4.37
N LYS A 329 -23.13 -6.89 -3.04
CA LYS A 329 -22.08 -7.43 -2.16
C LYS A 329 -22.71 -8.33 -1.11
N VAL A 330 -22.25 -9.57 -1.02
CA VAL A 330 -22.71 -10.55 -0.03
C VAL A 330 -21.50 -11.03 0.76
N LYS A 331 -21.49 -10.85 2.08
CA LYS A 331 -20.41 -11.26 2.96
C LYS A 331 -20.95 -12.01 4.18
N ASN A 332 -20.37 -13.15 4.52
CA ASN A 332 -20.71 -13.89 5.75
C ASN A 332 -22.22 -14.19 5.89
N CYS A 333 -22.88 -14.58 4.79
CA CYS A 333 -24.30 -14.97 4.78
C CYS A 333 -24.37 -16.50 4.62
N ASP A 334 -24.21 -17.21 5.73
CA ASP A 334 -23.89 -18.65 5.70
C ASP A 334 -25.05 -19.53 5.22
N GLN A 335 -26.31 -19.15 5.46
CA GLN A 335 -27.51 -19.90 5.03
C GLN A 335 -28.01 -19.53 3.62
N LEU A 336 -27.36 -18.57 2.96
CA LEU A 336 -27.77 -18.11 1.63
C LEU A 336 -27.38 -19.17 0.59
N GLY A 337 -28.38 -19.89 0.07
CA GLY A 337 -28.14 -20.99 -0.87
C GLY A 337 -27.71 -20.52 -2.27
N ASN A 338 -28.22 -19.37 -2.70
CA ASN A 338 -27.96 -18.75 -4.00
C ASN A 338 -28.22 -17.24 -3.94
N VAL A 339 -27.60 -16.48 -4.85
CA VAL A 339 -27.80 -15.01 -4.95
C VAL A 339 -28.92 -14.69 -5.93
N PHE A 340 -28.92 -15.32 -7.10
CA PHE A 340 -29.87 -15.03 -8.17
C PHE A 340 -30.79 -16.22 -8.47
N SER A 341 -32.04 -15.92 -8.80
CA SER A 341 -32.92 -16.81 -9.56
C SER A 341 -32.86 -16.43 -11.04
N CYS A 342 -33.15 -17.35 -11.95
CA CYS A 342 -33.17 -17.04 -13.39
C CYS A 342 -34.18 -15.93 -13.77
N SER A 343 -35.28 -15.82 -13.04
CA SER A 343 -36.25 -14.73 -13.21
C SER A 343 -35.64 -13.37 -12.88
N LEU A 344 -34.86 -13.30 -11.78
CA LEU A 344 -34.22 -12.07 -11.32
C LEU A 344 -33.18 -11.54 -12.30
N VAL A 345 -32.39 -12.41 -12.94
CA VAL A 345 -31.33 -11.98 -13.87
C VAL A 345 -31.86 -11.15 -15.04
N LYS A 346 -33.10 -11.41 -15.50
CA LYS A 346 -33.71 -10.66 -16.62
C LYS A 346 -33.97 -9.19 -16.27
N ASP A 347 -34.20 -8.88 -14.99
CA ASP A 347 -34.48 -7.53 -14.51
C ASP A 347 -33.21 -6.77 -14.07
N LEU A 348 -32.04 -7.43 -14.11
CA LEU A 348 -30.73 -6.89 -13.69
C LEU A 348 -29.88 -6.41 -14.87
N SER A 349 -30.47 -5.66 -15.80
CA SER A 349 -29.76 -5.18 -17.00
C SER A 349 -28.60 -4.22 -16.70
N SER A 350 -28.67 -3.50 -15.58
CA SER A 350 -27.73 -2.46 -15.17
C SER A 350 -26.64 -2.95 -14.22
N LEU A 351 -26.64 -4.25 -13.87
CA LEU A 351 -25.72 -4.81 -12.88
C LEU A 351 -24.28 -4.81 -13.40
N LEU A 352 -23.38 -4.14 -12.68
CA LEU A 352 -21.98 -3.92 -13.03
C LEU A 352 -21.01 -4.78 -12.20
N GLU A 353 -21.31 -5.00 -10.92
CA GLU A 353 -20.40 -5.65 -9.96
C GLU A 353 -21.15 -6.65 -9.05
N VAL A 354 -20.57 -7.84 -8.92
CA VAL A 354 -21.00 -8.86 -7.95
C VAL A 354 -19.81 -9.30 -7.12
N GLU A 355 -19.93 -9.14 -5.79
CA GLU A 355 -18.94 -9.65 -4.86
C GLU A 355 -19.57 -10.59 -3.83
N ILE A 356 -18.98 -11.78 -3.67
CA ILE A 356 -19.45 -12.79 -2.71
C ILE A 356 -18.25 -13.27 -1.90
N TYR A 357 -18.31 -13.04 -0.59
CA TYR A 357 -17.28 -13.36 0.38
C TYR A 357 -17.84 -14.29 1.46
N GLN A 358 -17.12 -15.34 1.81
CA GLN A 358 -17.39 -16.15 2.99
C GLN A 358 -18.85 -16.62 3.11
N SER A 359 -19.31 -17.43 2.17
CA SER A 359 -20.63 -18.09 2.28
C SER A 359 -20.43 -19.60 2.27
N LYS A 360 -20.69 -20.25 3.42
CA LYS A 360 -20.35 -21.66 3.61
C LYS A 360 -21.29 -22.62 2.89
N ILE A 361 -22.61 -22.38 2.86
CA ILE A 361 -23.56 -23.33 2.28
C ILE A 361 -23.74 -23.13 0.76
N MET A 362 -23.46 -21.93 0.25
CA MET A 362 -23.67 -21.60 -1.15
C MET A 362 -22.96 -22.59 -2.08
N SER A 363 -23.75 -23.36 -2.82
CA SER A 363 -23.24 -24.31 -3.80
C SER A 363 -23.35 -23.83 -5.24
N LYS A 364 -24.21 -22.81 -5.47
CA LYS A 364 -24.56 -22.19 -6.76
C LYS A 364 -24.82 -20.71 -6.59
N ILE A 365 -24.48 -19.90 -7.59
CA ILE A 365 -24.75 -18.45 -7.58
C ILE A 365 -26.11 -18.14 -8.22
N VAL A 366 -26.41 -18.83 -9.34
CA VAL A 366 -27.68 -18.71 -10.09
C VAL A 366 -28.42 -20.06 -10.11
N VAL A 367 -29.71 -20.03 -9.79
CA VAL A 367 -30.60 -21.20 -9.80
C VAL A 367 -31.77 -21.00 -10.77
N ASP A 368 -32.00 -21.98 -11.65
CA ASP A 368 -33.19 -22.04 -12.50
C ASP A 368 -34.35 -22.73 -11.79
N GLU A 369 -35.31 -21.95 -11.34
CA GLU A 369 -36.53 -22.45 -10.69
C GLU A 369 -37.60 -22.89 -11.71
N ASP A 370 -37.53 -22.39 -12.95
CA ASP A 370 -38.59 -22.55 -13.97
C ASP A 370 -38.29 -23.64 -15.02
N ALA A 371 -37.09 -24.24 -14.99
CA ALA A 371 -36.61 -25.24 -15.96
C ALA A 371 -36.65 -24.78 -17.43
N LYS A 372 -36.65 -23.47 -17.69
CA LYS A 372 -36.83 -22.94 -19.05
C LYS A 372 -35.64 -23.21 -19.97
N ASN A 373 -34.50 -23.66 -19.43
CA ASN A 373 -33.31 -24.11 -20.18
C ASN A 373 -32.73 -23.04 -21.15
N ASP A 374 -33.22 -21.80 -21.04
CA ASP A 374 -32.78 -20.62 -21.76
C ASP A 374 -31.33 -20.27 -21.40
N LYS A 375 -30.63 -19.64 -22.33
CA LYS A 375 -29.32 -19.06 -22.06
C LYS A 375 -29.47 -17.83 -21.17
N ILE A 376 -28.65 -17.72 -20.13
CA ILE A 376 -28.68 -16.60 -19.19
C ILE A 376 -27.53 -15.65 -19.53
N GLU A 377 -27.83 -14.36 -19.62
CA GLU A 377 -26.87 -13.35 -20.00
C GLU A 377 -26.88 -12.21 -18.97
N PHE A 378 -25.68 -11.79 -18.55
CA PHE A 378 -25.47 -10.60 -17.74
C PHE A 378 -24.87 -9.50 -18.62
N PRO A 379 -25.69 -8.67 -19.30
CA PRO A 379 -25.22 -7.76 -20.33
C PRO A 379 -24.35 -6.62 -19.77
N GLY A 380 -24.63 -6.14 -18.56
CA GLY A 380 -23.91 -5.02 -17.94
C GLY A 380 -22.71 -5.41 -17.06
N LEU A 381 -22.49 -6.70 -16.78
CA LEU A 381 -21.61 -7.11 -15.69
C LEU A 381 -20.12 -7.02 -16.09
N HIS A 382 -19.36 -6.19 -15.37
CA HIS A 382 -17.94 -5.93 -15.61
C HIS A 382 -17.03 -6.67 -14.61
N SER A 383 -17.46 -6.77 -13.34
CA SER A 383 -16.64 -7.35 -12.27
C SER A 383 -17.35 -8.45 -11.50
N ILE A 384 -16.66 -9.59 -11.33
CA ILE A 384 -17.07 -10.68 -10.44
C ILE A 384 -15.92 -10.97 -9.47
N THR A 385 -16.22 -10.93 -8.17
CA THR A 385 -15.30 -11.38 -7.11
C THR A 385 -15.96 -12.48 -6.28
N LEU A 386 -15.33 -13.66 -6.26
CA LEU A 386 -15.76 -14.82 -5.48
C LEU A 386 -14.64 -15.22 -4.54
N ASP A 387 -14.88 -15.18 -3.23
CA ASP A 387 -13.85 -15.41 -2.22
C ASP A 387 -14.35 -16.26 -1.05
N TYR A 388 -13.59 -17.29 -0.70
CA TYR A 388 -13.86 -18.21 0.40
C TYR A 388 -15.27 -18.82 0.32
N LEU A 389 -15.52 -19.58 -0.75
CA LEU A 389 -16.78 -20.28 -1.01
C LEU A 389 -16.53 -21.79 -1.06
N PRO A 390 -16.37 -22.46 0.10
CA PRO A 390 -15.83 -23.82 0.15
C PRO A 390 -16.72 -24.87 -0.53
N ASN A 391 -18.03 -24.64 -0.61
CA ASN A 391 -19.01 -25.56 -1.21
C ASN A 391 -19.47 -25.16 -2.62
N LEU A 392 -18.94 -24.07 -3.19
CA LEU A 392 -19.34 -23.60 -4.52
C LEU A 392 -18.87 -24.61 -5.58
N ALA A 393 -19.84 -25.25 -6.23
CA ALA A 393 -19.57 -26.31 -7.21
C ALA A 393 -19.78 -25.86 -8.67
N SER A 394 -20.67 -24.91 -8.93
CA SER A 394 -20.81 -24.28 -10.26
C SER A 394 -21.50 -22.92 -10.13
N PHE A 395 -21.36 -22.06 -11.13
CA PHE A 395 -22.03 -20.77 -11.16
C PHE A 395 -23.54 -20.92 -11.37
N TYR A 396 -23.95 -21.89 -12.21
CA TYR A 396 -25.33 -22.20 -12.60
C TYR A 396 -25.79 -23.59 -12.16
N SER A 397 -27.10 -23.78 -11.90
CA SER A 397 -27.72 -25.11 -11.79
C SER A 397 -29.11 -25.19 -12.41
N LYS A 398 -29.43 -26.38 -12.93
CA LYS A 398 -30.78 -26.78 -13.36
C LYS A 398 -31.60 -27.31 -12.17
N PRO A 399 -32.94 -27.29 -12.23
CA PRO A 399 -33.77 -27.78 -11.14
C PRO A 399 -33.67 -29.30 -10.92
N MET A 400 -33.81 -29.70 -9.65
CA MET A 400 -33.53 -31.04 -9.08
C MET A 400 -34.17 -32.25 -9.79
N ALA A 401 -35.20 -32.09 -10.63
CA ALA A 401 -35.86 -33.22 -11.29
C ALA A 401 -34.97 -33.97 -12.29
N ALA A 402 -33.94 -33.31 -12.84
CA ALA A 402 -32.97 -33.94 -13.75
C ALA A 402 -31.76 -34.58 -13.03
N ASP A 403 -31.59 -34.33 -11.73
CA ASP A 403 -30.43 -34.77 -10.93
C ASP A 403 -30.69 -36.12 -10.20
N MET A 404 -31.90 -36.68 -10.30
CA MET A 404 -32.24 -37.99 -9.73
C MET A 404 -31.59 -39.17 -10.47
N GLU A 405 -31.07 -38.99 -11.69
CA GLU A 405 -30.30 -40.05 -12.37
C GLU A 405 -28.84 -40.15 -11.88
N LEU A 406 -28.35 -39.21 -11.04
CA LEU A 406 -26.95 -39.17 -10.61
C LEU A 406 -26.75 -39.08 -9.09
N ARG A 407 -27.75 -39.47 -8.28
CA ARG A 407 -27.63 -39.57 -6.81
C ARG A 407 -27.54 -41.00 -6.28
N SER A 408 -27.31 -41.98 -7.15
CA SER A 408 -27.09 -43.38 -6.79
C SER A 408 -25.61 -43.78 -6.80
N VAL A 409 -24.69 -42.94 -6.31
CA VAL A 409 -23.38 -43.44 -5.88
C VAL A 409 -23.00 -42.76 -4.57
N THR A 410 -22.94 -43.59 -3.54
CA THR A 410 -22.49 -43.35 -2.18
C THR A 410 -21.08 -42.77 -2.12
N GLU A 411 -20.79 -42.10 -1.01
CA GLU A 411 -19.45 -41.80 -0.47
C GLU A 411 -18.46 -42.95 -0.68
N TYR A 412 -17.71 -42.92 -1.79
CA TYR A 412 -16.43 -43.59 -1.94
C TYR A 412 -15.59 -42.73 -2.89
N GLU A 413 -14.36 -42.47 -2.48
CA GLU A 413 -13.32 -41.89 -3.31
C GLU A 413 -13.22 -42.66 -4.62
N ASP A 414 -13.54 -42.02 -5.74
CA ASP A 414 -13.14 -42.50 -7.04
C ASP A 414 -12.62 -41.33 -7.88
N ASP A 415 -11.35 -41.42 -8.27
CA ASP A 415 -10.60 -40.48 -9.12
C ASP A 415 -11.11 -40.51 -10.59
N LEU A 416 -12.29 -41.10 -10.82
CA LEU A 416 -12.90 -41.40 -12.11
C LEU A 416 -14.11 -40.52 -12.48
N THR A 417 -14.63 -39.67 -11.56
CA THR A 417 -15.71 -38.72 -11.91
C THR A 417 -15.16 -37.47 -12.60
N ILE A 418 -15.62 -37.20 -13.83
CA ILE A 418 -15.24 -36.02 -14.63
C ILE A 418 -15.52 -34.72 -13.83
N PRO A 419 -14.52 -33.86 -13.56
CA PRO A 419 -14.71 -32.62 -12.83
C PRO A 419 -15.70 -31.66 -13.51
N ARG A 420 -16.72 -31.20 -12.77
CA ARG A 420 -17.65 -30.15 -13.24
C ARG A 420 -16.97 -28.77 -13.21
N PRO A 421 -17.07 -27.95 -14.28
CA PRO A 421 -16.47 -26.61 -14.32
C PRO A 421 -17.32 -25.59 -13.55
N LEU A 422 -16.67 -24.54 -13.02
CA LEU A 422 -17.37 -23.39 -12.42
C LEU A 422 -18.25 -22.67 -13.46
N PHE A 423 -17.68 -22.36 -14.62
CA PHE A 423 -18.36 -21.69 -15.73
C PHE A 423 -18.67 -22.68 -16.87
N ASP A 424 -19.95 -22.79 -17.23
CA ASP A 424 -20.45 -23.64 -18.32
C ASP A 424 -20.98 -22.81 -19.51
N GLU A 425 -21.57 -23.47 -20.50
CA GLU A 425 -22.10 -22.82 -21.71
C GLU A 425 -23.47 -22.13 -21.52
N LYS A 426 -24.12 -22.29 -20.36
CA LYS A 426 -25.46 -21.77 -20.11
C LYS A 426 -25.47 -20.32 -19.65
N ILE A 427 -24.35 -19.81 -19.17
CA ILE A 427 -24.20 -18.42 -18.73
C ILE A 427 -23.20 -17.68 -19.63
N SER A 428 -23.50 -16.42 -19.97
CA SER A 428 -22.58 -15.53 -20.67
C SER A 428 -22.42 -14.18 -20.00
N PHE A 429 -21.19 -13.66 -20.04
CA PHE A 429 -20.79 -12.37 -19.46
C PHE A 429 -20.12 -11.49 -20.53
N PRO A 430 -20.87 -10.96 -21.50
CA PRO A 430 -20.31 -10.29 -22.67
C PRO A 430 -19.36 -9.14 -22.32
N ASN A 431 -19.58 -8.41 -21.22
CA ASN A 431 -18.80 -7.23 -20.84
C ASN A 431 -17.87 -7.44 -19.63
N LEU A 432 -17.69 -8.68 -19.17
CA LEU A 432 -16.84 -8.95 -18.01
C LEU A 432 -15.39 -8.63 -18.33
N ASP A 433 -14.78 -7.72 -17.56
CA ASP A 433 -13.38 -7.33 -17.69
C ASP A 433 -12.52 -7.70 -16.47
N HIS A 434 -13.13 -7.93 -15.30
CA HIS A 434 -12.46 -8.33 -14.07
C HIS A 434 -13.09 -9.59 -13.46
N LEU A 435 -12.26 -10.62 -13.22
CA LEU A 435 -12.67 -11.84 -12.55
C LEU A 435 -11.64 -12.23 -11.48
N LYS A 436 -12.10 -12.30 -10.22
CA LYS A 436 -11.32 -12.80 -9.09
C LYS A 436 -11.98 -14.04 -8.49
N ILE A 437 -11.22 -15.12 -8.40
CA ILE A 437 -11.62 -16.40 -7.79
C ILE A 437 -10.60 -16.72 -6.69
N SER A 438 -11.07 -16.77 -5.44
CA SER A 438 -10.22 -16.94 -4.28
C SER A 438 -10.75 -18.00 -3.32
N SER A 439 -9.88 -18.90 -2.85
CA SER A 439 -10.19 -19.85 -1.78
C SER A 439 -11.45 -20.69 -2.04
N ILE A 440 -11.64 -21.14 -3.28
CA ILE A 440 -12.77 -21.98 -3.70
C ILE A 440 -12.26 -23.39 -3.99
N ASN A 441 -13.01 -24.39 -3.51
CA ASN A 441 -12.67 -25.80 -3.68
C ASN A 441 -13.05 -26.33 -5.07
N LEU A 442 -12.40 -25.80 -6.11
CA LEU A 442 -12.66 -26.17 -7.51
C LEU A 442 -11.61 -27.16 -8.02
N LYS A 443 -12.06 -28.21 -8.70
CA LYS A 443 -11.19 -29.08 -9.52
C LYS A 443 -10.94 -28.49 -10.91
N LYS A 444 -11.88 -27.68 -11.42
CA LYS A 444 -11.89 -27.11 -12.77
C LYS A 444 -12.68 -25.80 -12.80
N ILE A 445 -12.14 -24.76 -13.45
CA ILE A 445 -12.82 -23.45 -13.58
C ILE A 445 -13.66 -23.40 -14.86
N TRP A 446 -13.10 -23.89 -15.97
CA TRP A 446 -13.62 -23.65 -17.33
C TRP A 446 -14.14 -24.92 -17.99
N ASN A 447 -15.13 -24.80 -18.88
CA ASN A 447 -15.51 -25.88 -19.78
C ASN A 447 -14.49 -26.00 -20.94
N ASP A 448 -14.09 -27.21 -21.34
CA ASP A 448 -13.05 -27.46 -22.35
C ASP A 448 -13.45 -26.98 -23.76
N LYS A 449 -14.74 -26.78 -24.01
CA LYS A 449 -15.26 -26.30 -25.30
C LYS A 449 -15.36 -24.77 -25.41
N LEU A 450 -14.72 -24.03 -24.49
CA LEU A 450 -14.85 -22.56 -24.39
C LEU A 450 -14.53 -21.81 -25.69
N SER A 451 -13.64 -22.35 -26.55
CA SER A 451 -13.24 -21.71 -27.81
C SER A 451 -14.40 -21.54 -28.82
N GLN A 452 -15.49 -22.30 -28.69
CA GLN A 452 -16.66 -22.19 -29.56
C GLN A 452 -17.65 -21.11 -29.09
N PHE A 453 -17.60 -20.71 -27.82
CA PHE A 453 -18.58 -19.84 -27.17
C PHE A 453 -17.86 -18.83 -26.29
N SER A 454 -17.08 -17.94 -26.89
CA SER A 454 -16.19 -17.05 -26.15
C SER A 454 -16.94 -15.88 -25.49
N TYR A 455 -17.71 -16.19 -24.44
CA TYR A 455 -18.48 -15.27 -23.60
C TYR A 455 -17.63 -14.52 -22.56
N LEU A 456 -16.32 -14.73 -22.53
CA LEU A 456 -15.34 -14.01 -21.69
C LEU A 456 -14.33 -13.21 -22.52
N ARG A 457 -14.66 -12.86 -23.77
CA ARG A 457 -13.74 -12.17 -24.69
C ARG A 457 -13.21 -10.85 -24.14
N ASN A 458 -14.00 -10.15 -23.33
CA ASN A 458 -13.65 -8.83 -22.82
C ASN A 458 -12.84 -8.88 -21.51
N LEU A 459 -12.53 -10.08 -20.99
CA LEU A 459 -11.79 -10.24 -19.75
C LEU A 459 -10.39 -9.64 -19.88
N LYS A 460 -10.05 -8.66 -19.03
CA LYS A 460 -8.73 -7.99 -18.98
C LYS A 460 -7.91 -8.46 -17.80
N THR A 461 -8.55 -8.66 -16.65
CA THR A 461 -7.89 -9.03 -15.39
C THR A 461 -8.47 -10.33 -14.87
N LEU A 462 -7.58 -11.31 -14.64
CA LEU A 462 -7.92 -12.60 -14.07
C LEU A 462 -7.01 -12.89 -12.87
N ILE A 463 -7.62 -13.05 -11.69
CA ILE A 463 -6.93 -13.34 -10.43
C ILE A 463 -7.45 -14.65 -9.88
N ILE A 464 -6.55 -15.61 -9.66
CA ILE A 464 -6.85 -16.92 -9.08
C ILE A 464 -5.95 -17.09 -7.85
N TYR A 465 -6.56 -17.22 -6.67
CA TYR A 465 -5.84 -17.29 -5.39
C TYR A 465 -6.39 -18.44 -4.54
N GLY A 466 -5.54 -19.19 -3.84
CA GLY A 466 -5.97 -20.15 -2.81
C GLY A 466 -6.86 -21.31 -3.29
N CYS A 467 -6.87 -21.61 -4.60
CA CYS A 467 -7.67 -22.69 -5.18
C CYS A 467 -6.87 -24.01 -5.15
N PHE A 468 -6.67 -24.58 -3.96
CA PHE A 468 -5.70 -25.65 -3.72
C PHE A 468 -5.95 -26.93 -4.51
N ASN A 469 -7.21 -27.31 -4.78
CA ASN A 469 -7.57 -28.56 -5.47
C ASN A 469 -7.66 -28.42 -7.00
N LEU A 470 -7.29 -27.26 -7.55
CA LEU A 470 -7.31 -27.01 -8.97
C LEU A 470 -6.20 -27.82 -9.66
N ARG A 471 -6.55 -28.71 -10.58
CA ARG A 471 -5.59 -29.53 -11.33
C ARG A 471 -5.20 -28.90 -12.67
N PHE A 472 -6.15 -28.25 -13.34
CA PHE A 472 -5.96 -27.65 -14.66
C PHE A 472 -6.45 -26.21 -14.68
N LEU A 473 -5.59 -25.29 -15.15
CA LEU A 473 -5.89 -23.86 -15.23
C LEU A 473 -6.32 -23.45 -16.63
N PHE A 474 -5.45 -23.62 -17.64
CA PHE A 474 -5.71 -23.11 -18.99
C PHE A 474 -5.42 -24.17 -20.06
N PRO A 475 -6.44 -24.94 -20.46
CA PRO A 475 -6.43 -25.67 -21.73
C PRO A 475 -6.27 -24.71 -22.93
N SER A 476 -5.72 -25.20 -24.04
CA SER A 476 -5.49 -24.39 -25.25
C SER A 476 -6.77 -23.75 -25.83
N SER A 477 -7.93 -24.41 -25.73
CA SER A 477 -9.23 -23.84 -26.10
C SER A 477 -9.63 -22.63 -25.26
N VAL A 478 -9.41 -22.69 -23.94
CA VAL A 478 -9.72 -21.61 -22.99
C VAL A 478 -8.78 -20.42 -23.22
N ALA A 479 -7.48 -20.68 -23.36
CA ALA A 479 -6.49 -19.64 -23.65
C ALA A 479 -6.87 -18.85 -24.92
N ARG A 480 -7.28 -19.54 -25.99
CA ARG A 480 -7.78 -18.90 -27.22
C ARG A 480 -9.06 -18.09 -27.04
N GLY A 481 -9.90 -18.43 -26.06
CA GLY A 481 -11.11 -17.68 -25.72
C GLY A 481 -10.83 -16.38 -24.95
N LEU A 482 -9.75 -16.36 -24.15
CA LEU A 482 -9.34 -15.27 -23.26
C LEU A 482 -8.38 -14.29 -23.96
N VAL A 483 -8.77 -13.80 -25.14
CA VAL A 483 -7.90 -13.03 -26.05
C VAL A 483 -7.45 -11.69 -25.46
N ASN A 484 -8.30 -11.02 -24.67
CA ASN A 484 -8.04 -9.66 -24.17
C ASN A 484 -7.45 -9.60 -22.75
N VAL A 485 -7.10 -10.75 -22.15
CA VAL A 485 -6.50 -10.76 -20.81
C VAL A 485 -5.14 -10.08 -20.87
N GLN A 486 -4.98 -9.01 -20.08
CA GLN A 486 -3.76 -8.19 -19.93
C GLN A 486 -3.01 -8.53 -18.65
N HIS A 487 -3.74 -8.83 -17.57
CA HIS A 487 -3.19 -9.14 -16.26
C HIS A 487 -3.68 -10.51 -15.78
N LEU A 488 -2.74 -11.44 -15.58
CA LEU A 488 -2.99 -12.76 -15.03
C LEU A 488 -2.17 -12.96 -13.76
N SER A 489 -2.86 -13.19 -12.64
CA SER A 489 -2.25 -13.48 -11.34
C SER A 489 -2.75 -14.82 -10.82
N ILE A 490 -1.82 -15.75 -10.56
CA ILE A 490 -2.11 -17.09 -10.07
C ILE A 490 -1.30 -17.29 -8.79
N SER A 491 -1.98 -17.62 -7.70
CA SER A 491 -1.34 -17.79 -6.40
C SER A 491 -1.96 -18.90 -5.57
N GLN A 492 -1.16 -19.59 -4.75
CA GLN A 492 -1.64 -20.57 -3.77
C GLN A 492 -2.53 -21.67 -4.38
N CYS A 493 -2.19 -22.16 -5.58
CA CYS A 493 -2.90 -23.27 -6.23
C CYS A 493 -2.05 -24.55 -6.14
N GLY A 494 -2.15 -25.24 -5.01
CA GLY A 494 -1.21 -26.28 -4.58
C GLY A 494 -1.13 -27.56 -5.44
N MET A 495 -2.19 -27.93 -6.17
CA MET A 495 -2.21 -29.12 -7.03
C MET A 495 -1.80 -28.88 -8.49
N VAL A 496 -1.66 -27.63 -8.93
CA VAL A 496 -1.32 -27.30 -10.31
C VAL A 496 0.15 -27.64 -10.57
N GLU A 497 0.40 -28.62 -11.44
CA GLU A 497 1.76 -28.94 -11.89
C GLU A 497 2.20 -28.14 -13.13
N GLU A 498 1.23 -27.77 -13.99
CA GLU A 498 1.41 -27.02 -15.23
C GLU A 498 0.31 -25.96 -15.37
N ILE A 499 0.69 -24.72 -15.70
CA ILE A 499 -0.29 -23.62 -15.86
C ILE A 499 -1.00 -23.68 -17.22
N PHE A 500 -0.25 -23.96 -18.28
CA PHE A 500 -0.74 -24.00 -19.65
C PHE A 500 -0.67 -25.44 -20.20
N SER A 501 -1.83 -26.07 -20.40
CA SER A 501 -1.93 -27.46 -20.86
C SER A 501 -2.48 -27.57 -22.29
N THR A 502 -2.04 -28.59 -23.02
CA THR A 502 -2.66 -29.02 -24.28
C THR A 502 -3.90 -29.86 -23.98
N GLU A 503 -4.93 -29.80 -24.82
CA GLU A 503 -6.16 -30.60 -24.64
C GLU A 503 -5.82 -32.07 -24.38
N GLU A 504 -6.37 -32.64 -23.30
CA GLU A 504 -6.16 -34.05 -22.98
C GLU A 504 -6.65 -34.90 -24.16
N LYS A 505 -5.82 -35.87 -24.59
CA LYS A 505 -6.37 -37.07 -25.23
C LYS A 505 -7.18 -37.79 -24.16
N THR A 506 -8.45 -37.41 -24.00
CA THR A 506 -9.40 -38.26 -23.29
C THR A 506 -9.25 -39.67 -23.87
N LEU A 507 -9.01 -40.65 -23.00
CA LEU A 507 -8.91 -42.08 -23.29
C LEU A 507 -10.23 -42.60 -23.87
N ASN A 508 -10.62 -42.15 -25.06
CA ASN A 508 -11.67 -42.77 -25.87
C ASN A 508 -10.97 -43.74 -26.83
N LEU A 509 -10.79 -44.98 -26.36
CA LEU A 509 -10.72 -46.12 -27.26
C LEU A 509 -11.99 -46.08 -28.12
N HIS A 510 -11.83 -45.91 -29.44
CA HIS A 510 -12.86 -45.78 -30.50
C HIS A 510 -13.14 -44.35 -31.01
N SER A 511 -12.11 -43.65 -31.48
CA SER A 511 -12.08 -43.21 -32.88
C SER A 511 -10.72 -42.59 -33.19
N ALA A 512 -9.86 -43.36 -33.86
CA ALA A 512 -8.70 -42.80 -34.53
C ALA A 512 -9.22 -42.05 -35.77
N THR A 513 -9.54 -40.78 -35.62
CA THR A 513 -9.68 -39.88 -36.76
C THR A 513 -9.07 -38.54 -36.40
N ILE A 514 -8.09 -38.19 -37.21
CA ILE A 514 -7.19 -37.05 -37.17
C ILE A 514 -7.96 -35.73 -36.99
N SER A 515 -7.63 -34.94 -35.96
CA SER A 515 -7.80 -33.48 -36.01
C SER A 515 -6.44 -32.85 -36.20
N LEU A 516 -6.14 -32.47 -37.44
CA LEU A 516 -5.07 -31.53 -37.78
C LEU A 516 -5.62 -30.11 -37.50
N SER A 517 -5.66 -29.71 -36.23
CA SER A 517 -5.95 -28.32 -35.85
C SER A 517 -4.78 -27.75 -35.05
N ASN A 518 -4.45 -26.49 -35.31
CA ASN A 518 -3.38 -25.75 -34.61
C ASN A 518 -3.70 -25.60 -33.11
N ASP A 519 -3.37 -26.62 -32.30
CA ASP A 519 -3.60 -26.67 -30.85
C ASP A 519 -2.55 -25.87 -30.06
N LYS A 520 -2.30 -24.63 -30.48
CA LYS A 520 -1.34 -23.72 -29.85
C LYS A 520 -2.04 -22.89 -28.77
N VAL A 521 -1.54 -22.93 -27.54
CA VAL A 521 -1.95 -22.03 -26.46
C VAL A 521 -1.53 -20.60 -26.83
N ALA A 522 -2.43 -19.62 -26.78
CA ALA A 522 -2.09 -18.22 -27.08
C ALA A 522 -2.91 -17.24 -26.22
N PHE A 523 -2.21 -16.29 -25.59
CA PHE A 523 -2.77 -15.11 -24.94
C PHE A 523 -2.23 -13.86 -25.63
N LEU A 524 -3.00 -13.33 -26.58
CA LEU A 524 -2.52 -12.32 -27.53
C LEU A 524 -2.31 -10.93 -26.91
N ASN A 525 -2.97 -10.63 -25.79
CA ASN A 525 -2.89 -9.34 -25.13
C ASN A 525 -2.29 -9.38 -23.72
N LEU A 526 -1.76 -10.52 -23.27
CA LEU A 526 -1.21 -10.64 -21.91
C LEU A 526 0.05 -9.79 -21.78
N GLU A 527 0.04 -8.85 -20.85
CA GLU A 527 1.13 -7.91 -20.57
C GLU A 527 1.88 -8.26 -19.29
N THR A 528 1.16 -8.77 -18.28
CA THR A 528 1.71 -9.12 -16.96
C THR A 528 1.26 -10.52 -16.53
N LEU A 529 2.23 -11.37 -16.20
CA LEU A 529 2.01 -12.68 -15.57
C LEU A 529 2.66 -12.72 -14.18
N ILE A 530 1.86 -12.98 -13.15
CA ILE A 530 2.31 -13.16 -11.77
C ILE A 530 1.97 -14.59 -11.33
N VAL A 531 2.98 -15.32 -10.89
CA VAL A 531 2.86 -16.68 -10.36
C VAL A 531 3.48 -16.71 -8.97
N SER A 532 2.73 -17.14 -7.96
CA SER A 532 3.25 -17.14 -6.59
C SER A 532 2.77 -18.30 -5.74
N ASN A 533 3.61 -18.81 -4.83
CA ASN A 533 3.22 -19.81 -3.83
C ASN A 533 2.55 -21.06 -4.45
N MET A 534 3.19 -21.64 -5.48
CA MET A 534 2.67 -22.79 -6.23
C MET A 534 3.41 -24.08 -5.83
N ASP A 535 2.87 -24.82 -4.87
CA ASP A 535 3.58 -25.93 -4.18
C ASP A 535 3.91 -27.14 -5.06
N SER A 536 3.17 -27.35 -6.15
CA SER A 536 3.38 -28.49 -7.07
C SER A 536 3.85 -28.09 -8.47
N LEU A 537 4.03 -26.79 -8.73
CA LEU A 537 4.38 -26.30 -10.06
C LEU A 537 5.77 -26.77 -10.47
N LYS A 538 5.84 -27.53 -11.57
CA LYS A 538 7.10 -28.06 -12.12
C LYS A 538 7.60 -27.26 -13.32
N THR A 539 6.68 -26.75 -14.14
CA THR A 539 6.98 -25.91 -15.30
C THR A 539 5.86 -24.88 -15.53
N ILE A 540 6.24 -23.70 -16.01
CA ILE A 540 5.29 -22.67 -16.45
C ILE A 540 4.91 -22.88 -17.91
N TRP A 541 5.87 -23.24 -18.77
CA TRP A 541 5.69 -23.34 -20.21
C TRP A 541 5.70 -24.80 -20.67
N ASN A 542 4.69 -25.20 -21.47
CA ASN A 542 4.62 -26.53 -22.09
C ASN A 542 5.53 -26.58 -23.35
N ASN A 543 5.79 -27.78 -23.87
CA ASN A 543 6.64 -28.06 -25.04
C ASN A 543 5.96 -27.77 -26.39
N GLN A 544 4.67 -27.41 -26.42
CA GLN A 544 3.91 -27.13 -27.65
C GLN A 544 3.58 -25.65 -27.86
N MET A 545 4.27 -24.73 -27.18
CA MET A 545 4.02 -23.29 -27.30
C MET A 545 4.46 -22.77 -28.68
N ALA A 546 3.63 -21.91 -29.27
CA ALA A 546 4.00 -21.21 -30.49
C ALA A 546 4.93 -20.05 -30.17
N SER A 547 5.81 -19.67 -31.10
CA SER A 547 6.75 -18.55 -30.89
C SER A 547 6.06 -17.19 -30.65
N ASP A 548 4.79 -17.08 -31.04
CA ASP A 548 3.91 -15.91 -30.96
C ASP A 548 2.78 -16.08 -29.92
N SER A 549 2.87 -17.06 -29.02
CA SER A 549 1.84 -17.32 -27.99
C SER A 549 1.58 -16.17 -27.02
N PHE A 550 2.60 -15.37 -26.70
CA PHE A 550 2.51 -14.21 -25.79
C PHE A 550 3.20 -12.98 -26.40
N PRO A 551 2.60 -12.35 -27.42
CA PRO A 551 3.26 -11.32 -28.20
C PRO A 551 3.35 -9.96 -27.48
N LYS A 552 2.70 -9.78 -26.33
CA LYS A 552 2.72 -8.53 -25.53
C LYS A 552 3.25 -8.69 -24.11
N LEU A 553 3.69 -9.89 -23.72
CA LEU A 553 4.08 -10.17 -22.33
C LEU A 553 5.36 -9.41 -21.99
N ALA A 554 5.22 -8.33 -21.21
CA ALA A 554 6.29 -7.42 -20.85
C ALA A 554 6.83 -7.69 -19.43
N LYS A 555 6.00 -8.20 -18.51
CA LYS A 555 6.38 -8.44 -17.12
C LYS A 555 6.05 -9.86 -16.65
N LEU A 556 7.06 -10.53 -16.09
CA LEU A 556 6.93 -11.84 -15.44
C LEU A 556 7.42 -11.75 -14.00
N LYS A 557 6.56 -12.08 -13.02
CA LYS A 557 6.95 -12.20 -11.61
C LYS A 557 6.66 -13.61 -11.11
N ILE A 558 7.68 -14.26 -10.55
CA ILE A 558 7.59 -15.59 -9.96
C ILE A 558 8.07 -15.52 -8.51
N SER A 559 7.31 -16.07 -7.57
CA SER A 559 7.72 -16.06 -6.16
C SER A 559 7.27 -17.30 -5.40
N PHE A 560 8.02 -17.79 -4.41
CA PHE A 560 7.59 -18.91 -3.54
C PHE A 560 7.16 -20.18 -4.30
N CYS A 561 7.78 -20.48 -5.45
CA CYS A 561 7.45 -21.66 -6.27
C CYS A 561 8.47 -22.78 -6.04
N ASN A 562 8.37 -23.46 -4.89
CA ASN A 562 9.45 -24.26 -4.33
C ASN A 562 9.74 -25.60 -5.02
N LYS A 563 8.94 -26.04 -6.00
CA LYS A 563 9.22 -27.21 -6.86
C LYS A 563 9.60 -26.85 -8.30
N LEU A 564 9.61 -25.56 -8.65
CA LEU A 564 9.97 -25.09 -9.97
C LEU A 564 11.49 -25.23 -10.15
N LEU A 565 11.93 -26.10 -11.06
CA LEU A 565 13.36 -26.34 -11.30
C LEU A 565 13.95 -25.45 -12.39
N ILE A 566 13.13 -25.12 -13.41
CA ILE A 566 13.54 -24.37 -14.60
C ILE A 566 12.43 -23.39 -14.97
N ILE A 567 12.78 -22.14 -15.33
CA ILE A 567 11.80 -21.16 -15.80
C ILE A 567 11.59 -21.29 -17.32
N PHE A 568 12.65 -21.19 -18.13
CA PHE A 568 12.57 -21.26 -19.59
C PHE A 568 13.29 -22.49 -20.13
N SER A 569 12.53 -23.52 -20.47
CA SER A 569 13.05 -24.77 -21.08
C SER A 569 12.60 -24.99 -22.53
N SER A 570 11.42 -24.50 -22.90
CA SER A 570 10.79 -24.73 -24.20
C SER A 570 10.36 -23.46 -24.93
N TYR A 571 10.19 -22.37 -24.20
CA TYR A 571 9.64 -21.11 -24.70
C TYR A 571 10.27 -19.92 -23.99
N VAL A 572 10.50 -18.82 -24.70
CA VAL A 572 10.92 -17.53 -24.15
C VAL A 572 10.04 -16.43 -24.76
N PRO A 573 9.29 -15.65 -23.97
CA PRO A 573 8.48 -14.56 -24.51
C PRO A 573 9.37 -13.45 -25.10
N LYS A 574 9.15 -13.10 -26.37
CA LYS A 574 10.04 -12.17 -27.11
C LYS A 574 9.99 -10.73 -26.61
N GLN A 575 8.83 -10.27 -26.14
CA GLN A 575 8.62 -8.89 -25.66
C GLN A 575 8.87 -8.73 -24.14
N LEU A 576 9.40 -9.76 -23.47
CA LEU A 576 9.61 -9.70 -22.03
C LEU A 576 10.63 -8.63 -21.69
N GLU A 577 10.22 -7.59 -20.95
CA GLU A 577 11.08 -6.48 -20.55
C GLU A 577 11.56 -6.59 -19.10
N THR A 578 10.74 -7.13 -18.21
CA THR A 578 11.03 -7.24 -16.78
C THR A 578 10.75 -8.64 -16.25
N MET A 579 11.72 -9.22 -15.57
CA MET A 579 11.61 -10.51 -14.89
C MET A 579 12.05 -10.39 -13.45
N ILE A 580 11.20 -10.85 -12.53
CA ILE A 580 11.47 -10.85 -11.09
C ILE A 580 11.21 -12.26 -10.56
N VAL A 581 12.21 -12.86 -9.93
CA VAL A 581 12.11 -14.20 -9.33
C VAL A 581 12.60 -14.13 -7.89
N THR A 582 11.73 -14.45 -6.93
CA THR A 582 12.05 -14.34 -5.50
C THR A 582 11.71 -15.62 -4.72
N SER A 583 12.57 -16.04 -3.78
CA SER A 583 12.27 -17.13 -2.82
C SER A 583 11.74 -18.41 -3.47
N CYS A 584 12.43 -18.92 -4.49
CA CYS A 584 12.10 -20.20 -5.16
C CYS A 584 13.19 -21.24 -4.88
N ASP A 585 13.03 -22.01 -3.80
CA ASP A 585 14.10 -22.79 -3.17
C ASP A 585 14.72 -23.89 -4.05
N SER A 586 13.95 -24.46 -4.97
CA SER A 586 14.42 -25.55 -5.85
C SER A 586 14.85 -25.09 -7.24
N LEU A 587 14.76 -23.81 -7.55
CA LEU A 587 15.12 -23.31 -8.87
C LEU A 587 16.61 -23.51 -9.12
N GLU A 588 16.96 -24.26 -10.17
CA GLU A 588 18.36 -24.55 -10.52
C GLU A 588 18.85 -23.74 -11.71
N VAL A 589 17.97 -23.48 -12.70
CA VAL A 589 18.31 -22.82 -13.97
C VAL A 589 17.22 -21.84 -14.40
N VAL A 590 17.58 -20.62 -14.80
CA VAL A 590 16.60 -19.68 -15.40
C VAL A 590 16.37 -19.98 -16.88
N PHE A 591 17.42 -19.97 -17.70
CA PHE A 591 17.40 -20.26 -19.13
C PHE A 591 18.11 -21.58 -19.43
N ASP A 592 17.35 -22.62 -19.76
CA ASP A 592 17.92 -23.90 -20.19
C ASP A 592 18.19 -23.89 -21.70
N MET A 593 19.40 -23.47 -22.07
CA MET A 593 19.82 -23.32 -23.46
C MET A 593 19.93 -24.65 -24.20
N GLU A 594 20.21 -25.76 -23.52
CA GLU A 594 20.28 -27.07 -24.17
C GLU A 594 18.91 -27.50 -24.72
N ARG A 595 17.88 -27.39 -23.88
CA ARG A 595 16.51 -27.73 -24.30
C ARG A 595 15.99 -26.73 -25.31
N LEU A 596 16.20 -25.43 -25.12
CA LEU A 596 15.78 -24.39 -26.07
C LEU A 596 16.40 -24.59 -27.47
N ASN A 597 17.65 -25.02 -27.55
CA ASN A 597 18.33 -25.32 -28.81
C ASN A 597 17.72 -26.52 -29.54
N SER A 598 17.28 -27.56 -28.82
CA SER A 598 16.69 -28.77 -29.41
C SER A 598 15.35 -28.52 -30.14
N TYR A 599 14.58 -27.53 -29.69
CA TYR A 599 13.28 -27.16 -30.28
C TYR A 599 13.40 -26.10 -31.40
N SER A 600 14.58 -25.50 -31.57
CA SER A 600 14.77 -24.27 -32.35
C SER A 600 15.83 -24.45 -33.45
N ILE A 601 15.63 -25.41 -34.36
CA ILE A 601 16.57 -25.70 -35.46
C ILE A 601 16.67 -24.53 -36.49
N SER A 602 15.95 -23.41 -36.30
CA SER A 602 15.91 -22.29 -37.25
C SER A 602 16.10 -20.88 -36.65
N GLN A 603 16.43 -20.73 -35.36
CA GLN A 603 16.44 -19.43 -34.68
C GLN A 603 17.85 -18.83 -34.47
N HIS A 604 18.64 -18.69 -35.54
CA HIS A 604 19.84 -17.87 -35.45
C HIS A 604 19.47 -16.37 -35.34
N GLY A 605 19.87 -15.71 -34.23
CA GLY A 605 19.91 -14.25 -34.12
C GLY A 605 18.68 -13.55 -33.52
N LEU A 606 17.90 -14.20 -32.65
CA LEU A 606 16.81 -13.50 -31.94
C LEU A 606 17.35 -12.59 -30.83
N LYS A 607 16.79 -11.39 -30.72
CA LYS A 607 17.11 -10.41 -29.67
C LYS A 607 15.97 -10.38 -28.66
N THR A 608 16.28 -10.63 -27.39
CA THR A 608 15.31 -10.42 -26.31
C THR A 608 15.11 -8.93 -26.04
N GLN A 609 13.92 -8.56 -25.55
CA GLN A 609 13.61 -7.21 -25.07
C GLN A 609 13.88 -7.02 -23.57
N LEU A 610 14.49 -8.01 -22.90
CA LEU A 610 14.70 -8.00 -21.46
C LEU A 610 15.60 -6.82 -21.06
N LYS A 611 15.05 -5.94 -20.22
CA LYS A 611 15.71 -4.75 -19.66
C LYS A 611 16.10 -4.96 -18.20
N ASN A 612 15.23 -5.61 -17.41
CA ASN A 612 15.40 -5.75 -15.97
C ASN A 612 15.32 -7.22 -15.56
N LEU A 613 16.34 -7.70 -14.87
CA LEU A 613 16.40 -9.05 -14.30
C LEU A 613 16.71 -8.96 -12.81
N THR A 614 15.75 -9.34 -11.97
CA THR A 614 15.90 -9.39 -10.50
C THR A 614 15.73 -10.82 -10.02
N LEU A 615 16.75 -11.34 -9.32
CA LEU A 615 16.82 -12.68 -8.76
C LEU A 615 17.16 -12.57 -7.27
N GLU A 616 16.25 -13.00 -6.39
CA GLU A 616 16.40 -12.83 -4.94
C GLU A 616 16.09 -14.12 -4.21
N ASP A 617 16.92 -14.49 -3.22
CA ASP A 617 16.68 -15.63 -2.33
C ASP A 617 16.45 -16.94 -3.11
N LEU A 618 17.44 -17.32 -3.93
CA LEU A 618 17.40 -18.53 -4.75
C LEU A 618 18.56 -19.47 -4.36
N PRO A 619 18.43 -20.23 -3.26
CA PRO A 619 19.56 -20.94 -2.65
C PRO A 619 20.17 -22.03 -3.54
N LYS A 620 19.38 -22.71 -4.38
CA LYS A 620 19.85 -23.76 -5.29
C LYS A 620 20.12 -23.31 -6.73
N LEU A 621 19.96 -22.02 -7.03
CA LEU A 621 20.18 -21.52 -8.39
C LEU A 621 21.66 -21.70 -8.75
N LYS A 622 21.95 -22.54 -9.76
CA LYS A 622 23.32 -22.83 -10.22
C LYS A 622 23.70 -21.93 -11.39
N HIS A 623 22.76 -21.68 -12.29
CA HIS A 623 23.00 -20.98 -13.55
C HIS A 623 21.83 -20.07 -13.92
N ILE A 624 22.12 -18.83 -14.33
CA ILE A 624 21.12 -18.03 -15.05
C ILE A 624 20.97 -18.59 -16.48
N TRP A 625 22.07 -18.96 -17.13
CA TRP A 625 22.10 -19.63 -18.43
C TRP A 625 22.81 -20.98 -18.32
N SER A 626 22.17 -22.09 -18.69
CA SER A 626 22.77 -23.44 -18.56
C SER A 626 24.00 -23.65 -19.44
N LYS A 627 24.08 -22.95 -20.58
CA LYS A 627 25.23 -22.89 -21.48
C LYS A 627 25.34 -21.50 -22.12
N ASP A 628 26.51 -21.17 -22.65
CA ASP A 628 26.69 -19.95 -23.42
C ASP A 628 25.73 -19.92 -24.64
N PRO A 629 24.92 -18.87 -24.82
CA PRO A 629 23.97 -18.79 -25.93
C PRO A 629 24.59 -18.54 -27.31
N CYS A 630 25.91 -18.25 -27.44
CA CYS A 630 26.64 -18.11 -28.71
C CYS A 630 25.87 -17.37 -29.84
N ARG A 631 25.23 -16.24 -29.52
CA ARG A 631 24.37 -15.40 -30.40
C ARG A 631 23.04 -15.99 -30.87
N ILE A 632 22.58 -17.10 -30.29
CA ILE A 632 21.24 -17.67 -30.52
C ILE A 632 20.16 -16.74 -29.95
N LEU A 633 20.36 -16.31 -28.70
CA LEU A 633 19.54 -15.33 -27.98
C LEU A 633 20.44 -14.20 -27.46
N GLY A 634 20.26 -12.99 -28.00
CA GLY A 634 21.03 -11.81 -27.61
C GLY A 634 20.34 -10.99 -26.52
N PHE A 635 21.06 -10.64 -25.45
CA PHE A 635 20.58 -9.91 -24.26
C PHE A 635 21.03 -8.44 -24.19
N GLN A 636 21.42 -7.89 -25.35
CA GLN A 636 21.89 -6.52 -25.55
C GLN A 636 21.04 -5.37 -24.96
N ASN A 637 19.76 -5.59 -24.66
CA ASN A 637 18.85 -4.58 -24.13
C ASN A 637 18.82 -4.52 -22.60
N LEU A 638 19.56 -5.39 -21.91
CA LEU A 638 19.62 -5.43 -20.46
C LEU A 638 20.19 -4.13 -19.90
N CYS A 639 19.43 -3.49 -19.02
CA CYS A 639 19.74 -2.23 -18.34
C CYS A 639 20.11 -2.47 -16.87
N THR A 640 19.40 -3.38 -16.20
CA THR A 640 19.53 -3.62 -14.77
C THR A 640 19.60 -5.11 -14.49
N ILE A 641 20.60 -5.50 -13.69
CA ILE A 641 20.66 -6.82 -13.08
C ILE A 641 20.80 -6.70 -11.57
N GLU A 642 19.93 -7.39 -10.86
CA GLU A 642 19.91 -7.44 -9.40
C GLU A 642 19.91 -8.90 -8.96
N VAL A 643 20.92 -9.31 -8.19
CA VAL A 643 21.04 -10.67 -7.68
C VAL A 643 21.31 -10.58 -6.18
N SER A 644 20.42 -11.12 -5.35
CA SER A 644 20.58 -11.13 -3.89
C SER A 644 20.33 -12.53 -3.33
N ASP A 645 21.12 -12.95 -2.36
CA ASP A 645 20.93 -14.22 -1.63
C ASP A 645 20.93 -15.50 -2.52
N CYS A 646 21.59 -15.46 -3.68
CA CYS A 646 21.74 -16.59 -4.60
C CYS A 646 23.04 -17.35 -4.34
N LYS A 647 23.07 -18.16 -3.27
CA LYS A 647 24.30 -18.83 -2.77
C LYS A 647 24.84 -19.93 -3.68
N GLY A 648 23.99 -20.56 -4.50
CA GLY A 648 24.39 -21.61 -5.45
C GLY A 648 25.00 -21.07 -6.75
N LEU A 649 24.85 -19.77 -7.02
CA LEU A 649 25.19 -19.18 -8.30
C LEU A 649 26.69 -18.86 -8.36
N ASN A 650 27.41 -19.48 -9.29
CA ASN A 650 28.87 -19.32 -9.41
C ASN A 650 29.28 -18.15 -10.33
N HIS A 651 28.46 -17.82 -11.32
CA HIS A 651 28.68 -16.69 -12.23
C HIS A 651 27.36 -16.07 -12.67
N VAL A 652 27.40 -14.82 -13.12
CA VAL A 652 26.20 -14.11 -13.57
C VAL A 652 26.00 -14.30 -15.06
N PHE A 653 26.98 -13.93 -15.88
CA PHE A 653 26.87 -13.92 -17.34
C PHE A 653 27.81 -14.96 -17.98
N PRO A 654 27.38 -15.64 -19.07
CA PRO A 654 28.29 -16.24 -20.03
C PRO A 654 29.10 -15.17 -20.78
N LEU A 655 30.22 -15.57 -21.39
CA LEU A 655 31.11 -14.67 -22.12
C LEU A 655 30.39 -13.93 -23.25
N SER A 656 29.64 -14.64 -24.10
CA SER A 656 28.98 -14.01 -25.25
C SER A 656 27.93 -12.98 -24.83
N VAL A 657 27.19 -13.27 -23.74
CA VAL A 657 26.20 -12.35 -23.18
C VAL A 657 26.90 -11.11 -22.66
N GLY A 658 27.96 -11.29 -21.84
CA GLY A 658 28.74 -10.20 -21.28
C GLY A 658 29.21 -9.19 -22.35
N MET A 659 29.76 -9.69 -23.46
CA MET A 659 30.29 -8.86 -24.54
C MET A 659 29.22 -8.02 -25.28
N GLU A 660 27.93 -8.33 -25.12
CA GLU A 660 26.81 -7.63 -25.76
C GLU A 660 26.14 -6.55 -24.87
N LEU A 661 26.50 -6.46 -23.57
CA LEU A 661 25.82 -5.63 -22.55
C LEU A 661 26.12 -4.12 -22.64
N LYS A 662 25.98 -3.53 -23.83
CA LYS A 662 26.27 -2.09 -24.07
C LYS A 662 25.26 -1.14 -23.41
N ASN A 663 24.08 -1.64 -23.01
CA ASN A 663 23.02 -0.84 -22.41
C ASN A 663 22.92 -0.95 -20.88
N LEU A 664 23.78 -1.78 -20.27
CA LEU A 664 23.75 -2.03 -18.84
C LEU A 664 24.08 -0.76 -18.06
N GLN A 665 23.21 -0.38 -17.13
CA GLN A 665 23.29 0.81 -16.30
C GLN A 665 23.51 0.47 -14.83
N VAL A 666 22.95 -0.63 -14.35
CA VAL A 666 23.01 -1.04 -12.94
C VAL A 666 23.38 -2.51 -12.83
N ILE A 667 24.43 -2.79 -12.06
CA ILE A 667 24.74 -4.13 -11.55
C ILE A 667 24.69 -4.04 -10.02
N ASN A 668 23.79 -4.82 -9.41
CA ASN A 668 23.72 -4.94 -7.96
C ASN A 668 23.71 -6.42 -7.57
N ILE A 669 24.76 -6.86 -6.88
CA ILE A 669 24.93 -8.24 -6.48
C ILE A 669 25.24 -8.28 -5.00
N SER A 670 24.44 -9.03 -4.24
CA SER A 670 24.63 -9.16 -2.80
C SER A 670 24.47 -10.60 -2.30
N ARG A 671 25.18 -10.95 -1.22
CA ARG A 671 25.02 -12.21 -0.45
C ARG A 671 24.96 -13.50 -1.31
N SER A 672 25.76 -13.54 -2.38
CA SER A 672 25.72 -14.61 -3.39
C SER A 672 27.03 -15.40 -3.50
N GLY A 673 26.97 -16.61 -4.08
CA GLY A 673 28.10 -17.55 -4.19
C GLY A 673 29.08 -17.28 -5.34
N ILE A 674 29.01 -16.11 -5.95
CA ILE A 674 29.64 -15.81 -7.24
C ILE A 674 31.16 -15.74 -7.10
N GLU A 675 31.86 -16.44 -8.00
CA GLU A 675 33.32 -16.45 -8.13
C GLU A 675 33.80 -15.49 -9.22
N HIS A 676 33.07 -15.41 -10.34
CA HIS A 676 33.34 -14.56 -11.49
C HIS A 676 32.04 -13.93 -11.99
N ILE A 677 32.04 -12.65 -12.38
CA ILE A 677 30.83 -12.02 -12.93
C ILE A 677 30.50 -12.60 -14.32
N VAL A 678 31.53 -12.77 -15.14
CA VAL A 678 31.47 -13.36 -16.48
C VAL A 678 32.24 -14.68 -16.48
N ALA A 679 31.58 -15.77 -16.87
CA ALA A 679 32.21 -17.06 -17.08
C ALA A 679 33.02 -17.07 -18.39
N ASN A 680 34.11 -17.82 -18.41
CA ASN A 680 34.93 -18.03 -19.60
C ASN A 680 35.29 -19.52 -19.68
N ASP A 681 34.70 -20.23 -20.64
CA ASP A 681 34.95 -21.66 -20.87
C ASP A 681 35.91 -21.90 -22.06
N GLU A 682 36.32 -20.84 -22.78
CA GLU A 682 37.19 -20.93 -23.97
C GLU A 682 38.54 -20.22 -23.71
N MET A 683 39.66 -20.92 -23.91
CA MET A 683 40.98 -20.28 -23.87
C MET A 683 41.11 -19.34 -25.07
N LEU A 684 40.96 -18.04 -24.85
CA LEU A 684 41.18 -17.02 -25.87
C LEU A 684 42.69 -16.70 -25.97
N GLU A 685 43.24 -16.66 -27.18
CA GLU A 685 44.66 -16.31 -27.40
C GLU A 685 45.02 -14.88 -26.93
N LEU A 686 44.03 -14.00 -26.82
CA LEU A 686 44.16 -12.61 -26.37
C LEU A 686 43.05 -12.28 -25.37
N ALA A 687 43.44 -11.81 -24.18
CA ALA A 687 42.55 -11.28 -23.15
C ALA A 687 41.62 -10.17 -23.72
N PRO A 688 40.29 -10.37 -23.76
CA PRO A 688 39.39 -9.37 -24.32
C PRO A 688 39.28 -8.15 -23.39
N LYS A 689 39.34 -6.94 -23.96
CA LYS A 689 38.96 -5.71 -23.24
C LYS A 689 37.46 -5.65 -23.08
N PHE A 690 36.98 -5.53 -21.84
CA PHE A 690 35.56 -5.50 -21.53
C PHE A 690 35.12 -4.07 -21.23
N VAL A 691 34.19 -3.53 -22.02
CA VAL A 691 33.73 -2.14 -21.92
C VAL A 691 32.24 -2.11 -21.65
N LEU A 692 31.84 -1.48 -20.54
CA LEU A 692 30.44 -1.22 -20.18
C LEU A 692 30.16 0.30 -20.26
N PRO A 693 29.82 0.82 -21.44
CA PRO A 693 29.83 2.26 -21.70
C PRO A 693 28.73 3.04 -20.97
N LYS A 694 27.62 2.39 -20.60
CA LYS A 694 26.48 3.05 -19.94
C LYS A 694 26.33 2.72 -18.45
N LEU A 695 27.27 1.95 -17.87
CA LEU A 695 27.19 1.54 -16.48
C LEU A 695 27.34 2.76 -15.57
N LYS A 696 26.33 3.01 -14.74
CA LYS A 696 26.28 4.13 -13.79
C LYS A 696 26.51 3.69 -12.35
N SER A 697 26.04 2.49 -12.00
CA SER A 697 26.11 1.96 -10.64
C SER A 697 26.60 0.51 -10.65
N LEU A 698 27.65 0.25 -9.89
CA LEU A 698 28.16 -1.09 -9.60
C LEU A 698 28.19 -1.30 -8.09
N LYS A 699 27.39 -2.26 -7.62
CA LYS A 699 27.26 -2.62 -6.20
C LYS A 699 27.55 -4.10 -6.00
N PHE A 700 28.61 -4.42 -5.26
CA PHE A 700 28.97 -5.77 -4.86
C PHE A 700 29.02 -5.83 -3.34
N ARG A 701 28.10 -6.55 -2.69
CA ARG A 701 28.03 -6.60 -1.22
C ARG A 701 28.05 -8.03 -0.69
N ILE A 702 28.97 -8.34 0.22
CA ILE A 702 29.06 -9.66 0.86
C ILE A 702 29.21 -10.76 -0.20
N LEU A 703 30.25 -10.66 -1.04
CA LEU A 703 30.61 -11.66 -2.06
C LEU A 703 31.94 -12.34 -1.69
N PRO A 704 31.92 -13.32 -0.78
CA PRO A 704 33.12 -13.92 -0.20
C PRO A 704 34.02 -14.67 -1.20
N LYS A 705 33.44 -15.10 -2.32
CA LYS A 705 34.11 -15.93 -3.33
C LYS A 705 34.57 -15.14 -4.55
N LEU A 706 34.09 -13.91 -4.75
CA LEU A 706 34.33 -13.11 -5.94
C LEU A 706 35.82 -12.74 -6.05
N ARG A 707 36.46 -13.13 -7.17
CA ARG A 707 37.89 -12.90 -7.41
C ARG A 707 38.14 -11.79 -8.43
N ASN A 708 37.44 -11.85 -9.57
CA ASN A 708 37.62 -10.93 -10.68
C ASN A 708 36.30 -10.77 -11.47
N PHE A 709 36.32 -9.89 -12.48
CA PHE A 709 35.17 -9.71 -13.36
C PHE A 709 34.95 -10.92 -14.29
N GLY A 710 36.03 -11.52 -14.81
CA GLY A 710 35.99 -12.76 -15.59
C GLY A 710 37.40 -13.31 -15.76
N HIS A 711 37.52 -14.58 -16.13
CA HIS A 711 38.80 -15.25 -16.33
C HIS A 711 39.53 -14.63 -17.53
N GLU A 712 40.79 -14.19 -17.35
CA GLU A 712 41.64 -13.54 -18.36
C GLU A 712 41.13 -12.19 -18.91
N ILE A 713 40.28 -11.45 -18.16
CA ILE A 713 39.89 -10.08 -18.52
C ILE A 713 40.91 -9.09 -17.94
N GLN A 714 41.67 -8.41 -18.80
CA GLN A 714 42.75 -7.49 -18.39
C GLN A 714 42.28 -6.35 -17.48
N THR A 715 41.23 -5.61 -17.85
CA THR A 715 40.63 -4.52 -17.05
C THR A 715 39.20 -4.24 -17.52
N LEU A 716 38.34 -3.79 -16.58
CA LEU A 716 36.98 -3.34 -16.88
C LEU A 716 36.96 -1.83 -17.14
N GLU A 717 36.46 -1.39 -18.30
CA GLU A 717 36.31 0.03 -18.62
C GLU A 717 34.84 0.47 -18.50
N CYS A 718 34.58 1.40 -17.59
CA CYS A 718 33.24 1.93 -17.29
C CYS A 718 33.27 3.48 -17.29
N PRO A 719 33.25 4.14 -18.47
CA PRO A 719 33.48 5.58 -18.57
C PRO A 719 32.42 6.46 -17.90
N ASN A 720 31.20 5.94 -17.68
CA ASN A 720 30.08 6.68 -17.08
C ASN A 720 29.74 6.22 -15.65
N LEU A 721 30.65 5.49 -14.99
CA LEU A 721 30.43 4.99 -13.64
C LEU A 721 30.37 6.15 -12.64
N LYS A 722 29.25 6.28 -11.94
CA LYS A 722 29.02 7.31 -10.91
C LYS A 722 29.07 6.74 -9.49
N GLU A 723 28.66 5.48 -9.33
CA GLU A 723 28.58 4.82 -8.03
C GLU A 723 29.33 3.48 -8.07
N LEU A 724 30.34 3.35 -7.20
CA LEU A 724 31.12 2.14 -6.99
C LEU A 724 31.10 1.75 -5.50
N ASP A 725 30.29 0.76 -5.16
CA ASP A 725 30.13 0.26 -3.80
C ASP A 725 30.47 -1.23 -3.70
N VAL A 726 31.65 -1.55 -3.17
CA VAL A 726 32.15 -2.93 -3.08
C VAL A 726 32.40 -3.31 -1.62
N MET A 727 31.44 -3.92 -0.94
CA MET A 727 31.45 -4.27 0.48
C MET A 727 31.71 -5.75 0.74
N ASP A 728 32.58 -6.05 1.70
CA ASP A 728 32.86 -7.42 2.18
C ASP A 728 33.19 -8.44 1.06
N CYS A 729 33.88 -7.98 0.02
CA CYS A 729 34.37 -8.79 -1.10
C CYS A 729 35.88 -9.06 -0.95
N TYR A 730 36.29 -9.80 0.08
CA TYR A 730 37.69 -9.84 0.55
C TYR A 730 38.70 -10.48 -0.41
N LYS A 731 38.25 -11.29 -1.38
CA LYS A 731 39.11 -11.88 -2.44
C LYS A 731 39.26 -10.97 -3.65
N LEU A 732 38.32 -10.06 -3.88
CA LEU A 732 38.34 -9.14 -5.02
C LEU A 732 39.40 -8.07 -4.80
N LYS A 733 40.27 -7.87 -5.78
CA LYS A 733 41.13 -6.69 -5.86
C LYS A 733 40.44 -5.64 -6.72
N ILE A 734 40.16 -4.47 -6.14
CA ILE A 734 39.40 -3.42 -6.83
C ILE A 734 40.33 -2.62 -7.75
N PHE A 735 41.51 -2.23 -7.27
CA PHE A 735 42.39 -1.26 -7.95
C PHE A 735 43.83 -1.76 -8.16
N ALA A 736 44.48 -1.26 -9.23
CA ALA A 736 45.96 -1.22 -9.38
C ALA A 736 46.41 0.01 -10.21
N THR A 737 47.72 0.35 -10.16
CA THR A 737 48.36 1.37 -11.02
C THR A 737 48.63 0.86 -12.43
N GLU A 738 48.69 1.78 -13.39
CA GLU A 738 49.18 1.50 -14.76
C GLU A 738 50.61 0.90 -14.79
N SER A 739 51.44 1.16 -13.78
CA SER A 739 52.82 0.64 -13.68
C SER A 739 52.92 -0.85 -13.32
N LEU A 740 51.93 -1.41 -12.62
CA LEU A 740 51.87 -2.82 -12.21
C LEU A 740 51.16 -3.72 -13.24
N ILE A 741 50.39 -3.14 -14.16
CA ILE A 741 49.66 -3.89 -15.21
C ILE A 741 50.63 -4.50 -16.25
N CYS A 742 51.89 -4.07 -16.28
CA CYS A 742 52.92 -4.53 -17.23
C CYS A 742 53.83 -5.67 -16.73
N GLN A 743 53.63 -6.21 -15.52
CA GLN A 743 54.40 -7.36 -15.03
C GLN A 743 53.50 -8.59 -14.94
N ASP A 744 54.04 -9.77 -15.22
CA ASP A 744 53.34 -11.07 -15.24
C ASP A 744 52.68 -11.41 -13.88
N ILE A 745 51.52 -10.82 -13.60
CA ILE A 745 50.67 -11.15 -12.45
C ILE A 745 49.93 -12.45 -12.78
N LEU A 746 49.96 -13.42 -11.87
CA LEU A 746 49.16 -14.65 -11.92
C LEU A 746 47.67 -14.29 -12.19
N VAL A 747 47.04 -14.97 -13.14
CA VAL A 747 45.67 -14.70 -13.67
C VAL A 747 44.60 -14.53 -12.57
N ASP A 748 44.77 -15.18 -11.42
CA ASP A 748 43.86 -15.15 -10.28
C ASP A 748 43.86 -13.83 -9.47
N ASP A 749 44.78 -12.89 -9.78
CA ASP A 749 45.12 -11.76 -8.92
C ASP A 749 45.02 -10.38 -9.63
N GLN A 750 44.29 -10.31 -10.75
CA GLN A 750 44.08 -9.10 -11.54
C GLN A 750 43.08 -8.10 -10.89
N PRO A 751 43.36 -6.79 -10.94
CA PRO A 751 42.48 -5.75 -10.41
C PRO A 751 41.25 -5.53 -11.30
N LEU A 752 40.12 -5.13 -10.69
CA LEU A 752 38.90 -4.80 -11.43
C LEU A 752 39.05 -3.54 -12.29
N PHE A 753 39.73 -2.52 -11.76
CA PHE A 753 39.86 -1.20 -12.35
C PHE A 753 41.30 -0.64 -12.27
N SER A 754 41.67 0.21 -13.22
CA SER A 754 42.75 1.18 -13.00
C SER A 754 42.20 2.28 -12.09
N PHE A 755 42.92 2.55 -10.99
CA PHE A 755 42.49 3.52 -10.00
C PHE A 755 42.32 4.91 -10.63
N GLU A 756 43.31 5.33 -11.41
CA GLU A 756 43.42 6.66 -12.01
C GLU A 756 42.27 6.98 -12.96
N LYS A 757 41.76 5.98 -13.67
CA LYS A 757 40.65 6.14 -14.62
C LYS A 757 39.29 6.21 -13.92
N VAL A 758 39.10 5.45 -12.84
CA VAL A 758 37.79 5.35 -12.17
C VAL A 758 37.49 6.54 -11.26
N ILE A 759 38.50 7.04 -10.55
CA ILE A 759 38.35 8.23 -9.69
C ILE A 759 37.95 9.50 -10.46
N GLN A 760 38.18 9.54 -11.79
CA GLN A 760 37.84 10.67 -12.65
C GLN A 760 36.36 10.70 -13.05
N SER A 761 35.60 9.64 -12.79
CA SER A 761 34.17 9.56 -13.14
C SER A 761 33.25 9.33 -11.94
N VAL A 762 33.73 8.67 -10.88
CA VAL A 762 32.91 8.26 -9.74
C VAL A 762 32.58 9.42 -8.80
N GLU A 763 31.30 9.53 -8.44
CA GLU A 763 30.76 10.48 -7.46
C GLU A 763 30.64 9.84 -6.05
N GLU A 764 30.29 8.55 -5.99
CA GLU A 764 30.24 7.76 -4.73
C GLU A 764 31.19 6.56 -4.79
N LEU A 765 32.18 6.56 -3.91
CA LEU A 765 33.27 5.59 -3.89
C LEU A 765 33.36 4.85 -2.55
N SER A 766 33.51 3.53 -2.61
CA SER A 766 33.81 2.73 -1.43
C SER A 766 35.23 2.15 -1.48
N LEU A 767 35.98 2.31 -0.39
CA LEU A 767 37.37 1.84 -0.24
C LEU A 767 37.50 0.76 0.84
N THR A 768 38.26 -0.29 0.51
CA THR A 768 38.65 -1.35 1.45
C THR A 768 39.95 -1.00 2.19
N SER A 769 40.30 -1.77 3.22
CA SER A 769 41.56 -1.60 3.96
C SER A 769 42.81 -1.67 3.07
N LYS A 770 42.76 -2.50 2.03
CA LYS A 770 43.89 -2.69 1.10
C LYS A 770 44.06 -1.44 0.23
N ASP A 771 42.94 -0.91 -0.28
CA ASP A 771 42.92 0.30 -1.12
C ASP A 771 43.41 1.52 -0.32
N ILE A 772 42.94 1.68 0.92
CA ILE A 772 43.40 2.76 1.82
C ILE A 772 44.91 2.70 2.03
N THR A 773 45.44 1.51 2.35
CA THR A 773 46.89 1.33 2.60
C THR A 773 47.70 1.63 1.34
N TYR A 774 47.17 1.23 0.18
CA TYR A 774 47.78 1.49 -1.10
C TYR A 774 47.84 2.99 -1.43
N ILE A 775 46.69 3.68 -1.38
CA ILE A 775 46.60 5.12 -1.69
C ILE A 775 47.47 5.94 -0.73
N CYS A 776 47.51 5.58 0.56
CA CYS A 776 48.35 6.29 1.54
C CYS A 776 49.86 6.04 1.40
N ASN A 777 50.28 4.93 0.78
CA ASN A 777 51.69 4.58 0.60
C ASN A 777 52.27 5.05 -0.74
N ASP A 778 51.43 5.31 -1.74
CA ASP A 778 51.87 5.86 -3.02
C ASP A 778 52.18 7.35 -2.89
N GLN A 779 53.46 7.67 -2.68
CA GLN A 779 53.94 9.04 -2.48
C GLN A 779 54.14 9.83 -3.79
N GLN A 780 53.60 9.35 -4.93
CA GLN A 780 53.85 9.95 -6.25
C GLN A 780 52.64 10.62 -6.93
N SER A 781 51.48 10.73 -6.29
CA SER A 781 50.35 11.46 -6.89
C SER A 781 49.94 12.70 -6.08
N ASP A 782 50.39 13.88 -6.53
CA ASP A 782 49.76 15.20 -6.24
C ASP A 782 48.40 15.32 -6.98
N VAL A 783 47.58 14.27 -6.97
CA VAL A 783 46.32 14.22 -7.73
C VAL A 783 45.16 14.36 -6.76
N ASP A 784 44.56 15.55 -6.73
CA ASP A 784 43.31 15.78 -6.01
C ASP A 784 42.14 15.05 -6.69
N PHE A 785 41.26 14.45 -5.89
CA PHE A 785 40.08 13.73 -6.36
C PHE A 785 38.85 14.63 -6.35
N TYR A 786 38.66 15.40 -7.43
CA TYR A 786 37.62 16.42 -7.54
C TYR A 786 36.19 15.87 -7.72
N GLN A 787 36.00 14.64 -8.20
CA GLN A 787 34.66 14.14 -8.59
C GLN A 787 33.92 13.42 -7.46
N VAL A 788 34.66 12.83 -6.51
CA VAL A 788 34.10 12.04 -5.43
C VAL A 788 33.48 12.97 -4.38
N LYS A 789 32.15 12.89 -4.24
CA LYS A 789 31.35 13.63 -3.26
C LYS A 789 30.99 12.79 -2.04
N ALA A 790 30.93 11.47 -2.19
CA ALA A 790 30.66 10.55 -1.09
C ALA A 790 31.75 9.47 -1.02
N LEU A 791 32.37 9.32 0.15
CA LEU A 791 33.43 8.33 0.39
C LEU A 791 33.01 7.39 1.50
N ARG A 792 32.93 6.09 1.21
CA ARG A 792 32.70 5.04 2.19
C ARG A 792 34.00 4.35 2.57
N LEU A 793 34.31 4.33 3.86
CA LEU A 793 35.45 3.59 4.42
C LEU A 793 34.93 2.33 5.13
N GLN A 794 35.26 1.16 4.58
CA GLN A 794 34.69 -0.10 5.06
C GLN A 794 35.43 -0.67 6.25
N ARG A 795 36.73 -0.92 6.10
CA ARG A 795 37.56 -1.56 7.14
C ARG A 795 38.89 -0.86 7.23
N LEU A 796 39.31 -0.49 8.45
CA LEU A 796 40.66 -0.01 8.70
C LEU A 796 41.58 -1.18 9.07
N PRO A 797 42.87 -1.15 8.69
CA PRO A 797 43.81 -2.16 9.13
C PRO A 797 43.92 -2.17 10.67
N LYS A 798 44.17 -3.35 11.26
CA LYS A 798 44.37 -3.47 12.72
C LYS A 798 45.56 -2.60 13.14
N ASN A 799 45.36 -1.76 14.16
CA ASN A 799 46.37 -0.88 14.77
C ASN A 799 46.90 0.27 13.91
N VAL A 800 46.20 0.68 12.84
CA VAL A 800 46.56 1.86 12.05
C VAL A 800 45.73 3.06 12.49
N GLU A 801 46.33 4.25 12.52
CA GLU A 801 45.63 5.51 12.78
C GLU A 801 44.60 5.78 11.67
N PHE A 802 43.54 6.53 11.99
CA PHE A 802 42.55 6.92 10.99
C PHE A 802 43.24 7.69 9.84
N PRO A 803 42.93 7.39 8.55
CA PRO A 803 43.71 7.86 7.41
C PRO A 803 43.37 9.33 7.08
N THR A 804 43.78 10.26 7.95
CA THR A 804 43.53 11.71 7.79
C THR A 804 44.08 12.25 6.48
N LYS A 805 45.29 11.81 6.10
CA LYS A 805 45.93 12.20 4.82
C LYS A 805 45.09 11.79 3.61
N LEU A 806 44.43 10.63 3.67
CA LEU A 806 43.56 10.16 2.58
C LEU A 806 42.38 11.13 2.37
N LEU A 807 41.74 11.57 3.46
CA LEU A 807 40.60 12.50 3.36
C LEU A 807 40.98 13.84 2.73
N GLN A 808 42.21 14.30 2.93
CA GLN A 808 42.72 15.54 2.35
C GLN A 808 42.84 15.47 0.82
N MET A 809 42.97 14.27 0.25
CA MET A 809 43.01 14.07 -1.20
C MET A 809 41.62 14.24 -1.85
N PHE A 810 40.52 14.16 -1.08
CA PHE A 810 39.14 14.29 -1.57
C PHE A 810 38.57 15.68 -1.28
N ILE A 811 38.92 16.65 -2.11
CA ILE A 811 38.65 18.07 -1.80
C ILE A 811 37.17 18.49 -1.91
N HIS A 812 36.36 17.77 -2.69
CA HIS A 812 34.92 18.00 -2.84
C HIS A 812 34.07 16.99 -2.08
N LEU A 813 34.66 16.31 -1.09
CA LEU A 813 33.94 15.33 -0.28
C LEU A 813 32.86 16.02 0.56
N GLU A 814 31.60 15.70 0.28
CA GLU A 814 30.42 16.20 1.00
C GLU A 814 29.98 15.22 2.09
N GLU A 815 30.11 13.91 1.85
CA GLU A 815 29.69 12.85 2.77
C GLU A 815 30.81 11.87 3.06
N LEU A 816 31.13 11.66 4.34
CA LEU A 816 32.04 10.61 4.79
C LEU A 816 31.23 9.47 5.46
N LYS A 817 31.15 8.31 4.81
CA LYS A 817 30.40 7.15 5.29
C LYS A 817 31.33 6.18 6.04
N LEU A 818 31.09 5.97 7.34
CA LEU A 818 31.87 5.07 8.20
C LEU A 818 31.08 3.81 8.55
N THR A 819 31.70 2.64 8.40
CA THR A 819 31.10 1.35 8.76
C THR A 819 31.68 0.85 10.09
N VAL A 820 30.90 0.88 11.18
CA VAL A 820 31.43 0.65 12.55
C VAL A 820 31.93 -0.78 12.75
N ARG A 821 31.27 -1.79 12.17
CA ARG A 821 31.73 -3.19 12.21
C ARG A 821 33.13 -3.39 11.64
N GLY A 822 33.53 -2.57 10.67
CA GLY A 822 34.86 -2.62 10.07
C GLY A 822 35.92 -1.80 10.81
N MET A 823 35.56 -1.07 11.88
CA MET A 823 36.49 -0.27 12.68
C MET A 823 36.49 -0.65 14.18
N PRO A 824 36.50 -1.94 14.57
CA PRO A 824 36.28 -2.36 15.95
C PRO A 824 37.41 -2.00 16.93
N THR A 825 38.60 -1.67 16.41
CA THR A 825 39.79 -1.29 17.19
C THR A 825 40.12 0.21 17.14
N LEU A 826 39.26 1.03 16.53
CA LEU A 826 39.53 2.45 16.33
C LEU A 826 39.59 3.18 17.68
N LYS A 827 40.77 3.69 18.03
CA LYS A 827 41.01 4.45 19.27
C LYS A 827 40.90 5.95 19.10
N LYS A 828 41.27 6.46 17.92
CA LYS A 828 41.26 7.89 17.60
C LYS A 828 40.60 8.07 16.24
N LEU A 829 39.55 8.90 16.17
CA LEU A 829 38.92 9.35 14.95
C LEU A 829 39.24 10.83 14.78
N ILE A 830 40.04 11.16 13.76
CA ILE A 830 40.47 12.53 13.48
C ILE A 830 40.00 12.88 12.08
N VAL A 831 39.22 13.95 11.95
CA VAL A 831 38.80 14.52 10.67
C VAL A 831 39.29 15.96 10.65
N PHE A 832 40.20 16.27 9.74
CA PHE A 832 40.94 17.53 9.75
C PHE A 832 41.02 18.15 8.36
N ASN A 833 40.67 19.44 8.26
CA ASN A 833 40.82 20.28 7.07
C ASN A 833 40.04 19.77 5.83
N CYS A 834 38.84 19.24 6.06
CA CYS A 834 37.93 18.80 5.00
C CYS A 834 36.81 19.83 4.81
N LYS A 835 37.01 20.79 3.90
CA LYS A 835 36.19 22.01 3.81
C LYS A 835 34.74 21.78 3.37
N MET A 836 34.48 20.75 2.56
CA MET A 836 33.18 20.50 1.94
C MET A 836 32.33 19.46 2.68
N ILE A 837 32.87 18.75 3.69
CA ILE A 837 32.12 17.70 4.41
C ILE A 837 30.96 18.36 5.13
N LYS A 838 29.73 17.93 4.81
CA LYS A 838 28.48 18.36 5.43
C LYS A 838 28.02 17.41 6.53
N GLU A 839 28.32 16.12 6.37
CA GLU A 839 27.87 15.05 7.27
C GLU A 839 28.85 13.88 7.33
N ILE A 840 28.96 13.22 8.50
CA ILE A 840 29.72 11.98 8.71
C ILE A 840 28.73 10.82 8.95
N VAL A 841 28.22 10.23 7.88
CA VAL A 841 27.21 9.16 7.98
C VAL A 841 27.82 7.91 8.61
N VAL A 842 27.26 7.44 9.72
CA VAL A 842 27.70 6.20 10.37
C VAL A 842 26.57 5.18 10.27
N SER A 843 26.84 4.01 9.67
CA SER A 843 25.86 2.93 9.53
C SER A 843 26.33 1.62 10.17
N GLU A 844 25.40 0.89 10.78
CA GLU A 844 25.51 -0.56 10.96
C GLU A 844 24.83 -1.25 9.77
N ASP A 845 25.33 -2.41 9.35
CA ASP A 845 24.80 -3.15 8.19
C ASP A 845 23.46 -3.87 8.48
N ASP A 846 22.89 -3.69 9.68
CA ASP A 846 21.60 -4.20 10.14
C ASP A 846 20.76 -3.05 10.74
N ASP A 847 19.44 -3.20 10.87
CA ASP A 847 18.45 -2.24 11.46
C ASP A 847 18.68 -1.95 12.97
N ALA A 848 19.92 -1.64 13.35
CA ALA A 848 20.30 -1.31 14.71
C ALA A 848 19.90 0.13 15.04
N SER A 849 19.13 0.29 16.11
CA SER A 849 18.71 1.59 16.65
C SER A 849 19.81 2.31 17.45
N GLU A 850 20.92 1.61 17.77
CA GLU A 850 22.05 2.13 18.55
C GLU A 850 23.39 1.69 17.93
N ILE A 851 24.29 2.64 17.68
CA ILE A 851 25.64 2.44 17.12
C ILE A 851 26.69 2.53 18.23
N ALA A 852 27.59 1.57 18.34
CA ALA A 852 28.58 1.50 19.42
C ALA A 852 30.06 1.58 18.99
N PHE A 853 30.74 2.66 19.36
CA PHE A 853 32.21 2.82 19.25
C PHE A 853 32.93 2.33 20.51
N MET A 854 33.12 1.01 20.61
CA MET A 854 33.58 0.34 21.84
C MET A 854 35.01 0.69 22.30
N LYS A 855 35.87 1.15 21.39
CA LYS A 855 37.30 1.41 21.66
C LYS A 855 37.74 2.86 21.44
N LEU A 856 36.83 3.73 21.02
CA LEU A 856 37.16 5.11 20.69
C LEU A 856 37.43 5.91 21.96
N GLU A 857 38.63 6.45 22.08
CA GLU A 857 39.10 7.26 23.22
C GLU A 857 39.14 8.75 22.87
N VAL A 858 39.41 9.09 21.61
CA VAL A 858 39.56 10.47 21.12
C VAL A 858 38.75 10.66 19.83
N LEU A 859 37.94 11.72 19.78
CA LEU A 859 37.29 12.22 18.57
C LEU A 859 37.69 13.69 18.35
N LEU A 860 38.31 13.99 17.21
CA LEU A 860 38.75 15.34 16.84
C LEU A 860 38.15 15.71 15.48
N LEU A 861 37.33 16.75 15.47
CA LEU A 861 36.76 17.40 14.30
C LEU A 861 37.38 18.80 14.22
N HIS A 862 38.20 19.06 13.21
CA HIS A 862 38.95 20.32 13.12
C HIS A 862 39.00 20.89 11.70
N CYS A 863 38.75 22.20 11.56
CA CYS A 863 38.70 22.91 10.28
C CYS A 863 37.67 22.29 9.30
N LEU A 864 36.41 22.16 9.73
CA LEU A 864 35.31 21.59 8.94
C LEU A 864 34.18 22.62 8.77
N PRO A 865 34.38 23.68 7.97
CA PRO A 865 33.47 24.82 7.86
C PRO A 865 32.06 24.48 7.36
N SER A 866 31.89 23.41 6.58
CA SER A 866 30.57 23.02 6.05
C SER A 866 29.85 21.95 6.90
N LEU A 867 30.49 21.43 7.95
CA LEU A 867 29.95 20.31 8.73
C LEU A 867 28.73 20.78 9.52
N THR A 868 27.56 20.21 9.22
CA THR A 868 26.29 20.57 9.88
C THR A 868 25.97 19.67 11.06
N SER A 869 26.33 18.39 10.95
CA SER A 869 26.16 17.38 12.00
C SER A 869 27.18 16.25 11.88
N PHE A 870 27.44 15.53 12.98
CA PHE A 870 28.19 14.28 12.91
C PHE A 870 27.31 13.23 12.23
N CYS A 871 26.04 13.09 12.61
CA CYS A 871 25.07 12.25 11.92
C CYS A 871 23.66 12.88 12.00
N ASN A 872 22.98 13.07 10.87
CA ASN A 872 21.69 13.76 10.81
C ASN A 872 20.49 12.85 11.17
N GLY A 873 20.67 11.52 11.16
CA GLY A 873 19.65 10.56 11.53
C GLY A 873 19.35 10.50 13.03
N ASN A 874 18.17 9.95 13.39
CA ASN A 874 17.79 9.68 14.79
C ASN A 874 18.47 8.41 15.35
N LEU A 875 19.77 8.28 15.11
CA LEU A 875 20.59 7.15 15.54
C LEU A 875 21.18 7.45 16.92
N SER A 876 21.04 6.51 17.85
CA SER A 876 21.65 6.62 19.17
C SER A 876 23.11 6.16 19.12
N PHE A 877 24.02 6.87 19.80
CA PHE A 877 25.45 6.54 19.80
C PHE A 877 25.94 6.17 21.20
N LYS A 878 26.75 5.11 21.28
CA LYS A 878 27.40 4.65 22.49
C LYS A 878 28.92 4.75 22.38
N PHE A 879 29.53 5.51 23.27
CA PHE A 879 30.96 5.76 23.37
C PHE A 879 31.51 5.39 24.76
N PRO A 880 31.70 4.10 25.07
CA PRO A 880 32.05 3.67 26.43
C PRO A 880 33.41 4.18 26.93
N LEU A 881 34.35 4.44 26.02
CA LEU A 881 35.73 4.79 26.33
C LEU A 881 36.14 6.21 25.91
N LEU A 882 35.22 7.01 25.37
CA LEU A 882 35.54 8.35 24.86
C LEU A 882 35.87 9.27 26.04
N LYS A 883 37.12 9.72 26.10
CA LYS A 883 37.64 10.62 27.14
C LYS A 883 37.68 12.06 26.64
N THR A 884 37.91 12.24 25.35
CA THR A 884 38.26 13.53 24.76
C THR A 884 37.51 13.73 23.44
N LEU A 885 36.79 14.84 23.35
CA LEU A 885 36.13 15.30 22.14
C LEU A 885 36.55 16.75 21.87
N PHE A 886 37.03 17.01 20.65
CA PHE A 886 37.36 18.34 20.18
C PHE A 886 36.56 18.66 18.92
N VAL A 887 35.89 19.81 18.91
CA VAL A 887 35.14 20.36 17.76
C VAL A 887 35.63 21.79 17.53
N VAL A 888 36.62 21.95 16.66
CA VAL A 888 37.37 23.20 16.49
C VAL A 888 37.20 23.73 15.07
N GLU A 889 36.86 25.01 14.90
CA GLU A 889 36.63 25.62 13.57
C GLU A 889 35.60 24.84 12.73
N CYS A 890 34.44 24.54 13.32
CA CYS A 890 33.30 23.87 12.68
C CYS A 890 32.02 24.75 12.78
N PRO A 891 32.02 25.99 12.26
CA PRO A 891 31.01 27.03 12.53
C PRO A 891 29.57 26.68 12.14
N MET A 892 29.36 25.72 11.22
CA MET A 892 28.01 25.32 10.81
C MET A 892 27.45 24.13 11.59
N MET A 893 28.22 23.55 12.52
CA MET A 893 27.81 22.36 13.26
C MET A 893 26.82 22.75 14.36
N LYS A 894 25.54 22.41 14.15
CA LYS A 894 24.46 22.74 15.11
C LYS A 894 24.16 21.62 16.08
N THR A 895 24.30 20.38 15.62
CA THR A 895 24.01 19.18 16.41
C THR A 895 25.09 18.14 16.16
N PHE A 896 25.29 17.23 17.11
CA PHE A 896 26.08 16.02 16.91
C PHE A 896 25.23 14.95 16.23
N SER A 897 24.09 14.58 16.83
CA SER A 897 23.11 13.65 16.26
C SER A 897 21.71 13.85 16.84
N GLN A 898 20.65 13.46 16.13
CA GLN A 898 19.27 13.56 16.65
C GLN A 898 18.91 12.46 17.68
N GLY A 899 19.65 11.35 17.72
CA GLY A 899 19.45 10.28 18.70
C GLY A 899 20.22 10.45 20.01
N ILE A 900 20.05 9.50 20.95
CA ILE A 900 20.62 9.56 22.30
C ILE A 900 22.13 9.28 22.28
N ILE A 901 22.94 10.14 22.90
CA ILE A 901 24.40 9.98 22.98
C ILE A 901 24.82 9.54 24.38
N ARG A 902 25.45 8.36 24.49
CA ARG A 902 25.93 7.77 25.75
C ARG A 902 27.46 7.72 25.79
N ALA A 903 28.08 8.70 26.46
CA ALA A 903 29.54 8.79 26.61
C ALA A 903 29.97 8.90 28.08
N PRO A 904 29.91 7.83 28.89
CA PRO A 904 30.02 7.92 30.36
C PRO A 904 31.37 8.42 30.89
N LEU A 905 32.44 8.37 30.09
CA LEU A 905 33.77 8.86 30.47
C LEU A 905 34.11 10.25 29.95
N LEU A 906 33.25 10.83 29.09
CA LEU A 906 33.44 12.18 28.58
C LEU A 906 33.15 13.15 29.73
N ARG A 907 34.04 14.10 29.99
CA ARG A 907 33.83 15.11 31.04
C ARG A 907 33.80 16.52 30.49
N LYS A 908 34.51 16.74 29.39
CA LYS A 908 34.68 18.05 28.77
C LYS A 908 34.80 17.92 27.26
N VAL A 909 34.43 18.99 26.57
CA VAL A 909 34.51 19.13 25.11
C VAL A 909 35.34 20.37 24.80
N GLY A 910 36.39 20.22 23.99
CA GLY A 910 37.26 21.32 23.60
C GLY A 910 36.82 21.98 22.31
N PHE A 911 36.82 23.32 22.27
CA PHE A 911 36.42 24.11 21.09
C PHE A 911 37.54 24.98 20.52
N THR A 912 38.66 25.11 21.24
CA THR A 912 39.89 25.77 20.78
C THR A 912 41.07 24.81 20.90
N LEU A 913 42.12 25.03 20.09
CA LEU A 913 43.38 24.27 20.21
C LEU A 913 44.21 24.68 21.43
N GLU A 914 43.89 25.82 22.05
CA GLU A 914 44.65 26.42 23.16
C GLU A 914 44.22 25.91 24.54
N GLY A 915 43.15 25.12 24.62
CA GLY A 915 42.75 24.39 25.83
C GLY A 915 41.45 24.86 26.50
N ASP A 916 40.63 25.66 25.81
CA ASP A 916 39.32 26.05 26.33
C ASP A 916 38.35 24.87 26.20
N GLU A 917 38.15 24.20 27.33
CA GLU A 917 37.29 23.03 27.47
C GLU A 917 36.01 23.41 28.21
N LEU A 918 34.85 23.26 27.56
CA LEU A 918 33.55 23.43 28.21
C LEU A 918 33.13 22.13 28.92
N PRO A 919 32.50 22.22 30.11
CA PRO A 919 31.99 21.04 30.81
C PRO A 919 30.86 20.41 30.01
N TRP A 920 30.90 19.08 29.87
CA TRP A 920 29.83 18.34 29.19
C TRP A 920 28.54 18.40 30.02
N LYS A 921 27.47 18.99 29.46
CA LYS A 921 26.18 19.22 30.15
C LYS A 921 25.21 18.02 30.08
N GLY A 922 25.70 16.83 29.76
CA GLY A 922 24.91 15.60 29.63
C GLY A 922 24.27 15.41 28.25
N ASP A 923 23.95 16.49 27.54
CA ASP A 923 23.59 16.47 26.12
C ASP A 923 24.68 17.16 25.27
N LEU A 924 25.18 16.43 24.25
CA LEU A 924 26.25 16.92 23.40
C LEU A 924 25.74 17.96 22.40
N ASN A 925 24.48 17.88 21.96
CA ASN A 925 23.88 18.89 21.07
C ASN A 925 23.81 20.24 21.79
N THR A 926 23.24 20.27 23.00
CA THR A 926 23.20 21.47 23.85
C THR A 926 24.60 22.03 24.14
N THR A 927 25.60 21.15 24.35
CA THR A 927 26.98 21.58 24.62
C THR A 927 27.62 22.24 23.39
N ILE A 928 27.37 21.72 22.19
CA ILE A 928 27.86 22.30 20.92
C ILE A 928 27.15 23.63 20.60
N GLU A 929 25.83 23.69 20.79
CA GLU A 929 25.04 24.90 20.56
C GLU A 929 25.45 26.05 21.48
N THR A 930 25.67 25.77 22.77
CA THR A 930 26.15 26.78 23.73
C THR A 930 27.55 27.30 23.39
N ALA A 931 28.46 26.42 22.95
CA ALA A 931 29.82 26.83 22.58
C ALA A 931 29.85 27.79 21.38
N PHE A 932 29.11 27.47 20.31
CA PHE A 932 29.08 28.31 19.10
C PHE A 932 28.22 29.57 19.24
N THR A 933 27.27 29.61 20.18
CA THR A 933 26.54 30.85 20.52
C THR A 933 27.36 31.78 21.41
N GLU A 934 28.13 31.25 22.37
CA GLU A 934 29.01 32.06 23.23
C GLU A 934 30.19 32.68 22.43
N GLN A 935 30.76 31.95 21.46
CA GLN A 935 31.81 32.46 20.57
C GLN A 935 31.36 33.62 19.65
N GLN A 936 30.05 33.77 19.37
CA GLN A 936 29.54 34.91 18.60
C GLN A 936 29.47 36.22 19.40
N TYR A 937 29.53 36.17 20.74
CA TYR A 937 29.50 37.35 21.59
C TYR A 937 30.89 37.88 21.96
N GLU A 938 31.96 37.10 21.75
CA GLU A 938 33.35 37.53 22.02
C GLU A 938 34.06 38.21 20.84
N GLU A 939 33.44 38.27 19.65
CA GLU A 939 33.98 38.93 18.45
C GLU A 939 33.40 40.33 18.12
N VAL A 940 32.83 41.06 19.10
CA VAL A 940 32.38 42.47 18.91
C VAL A 940 33.32 43.48 19.55
#